data_AF-A0A0M8QRN4-F1
#
_entry.id   AF-A0A0M8QRN4-F1
#
_cell.length_a   1.000
_cell.length_b   1.000
_cell.length_c   1.000
_cell.angle_alpha   90.00
_cell.angle_beta   90.00
_cell.angle_gamma   90.00
#
_symmetry.space_group_name_H-M   'P 1'
#
loop_
_entity.id
_entity.type
_entity.pdbx_description
1 polymer ?
#
loop_
_entity_poly.entity_id
_entity_poly.type
_entity_poly.pdbx_seq_one_letter_code
_entity_poly.pdbx_strand_id
1 'polypeptide(L)'
;MHEEGYDLITLRLMYPFVQDRGRVLHGLGERLRDGGALVVVTPVAATTPEERRGIALDEDEIAVLAAGWETVERLDADGLAFLVLRGPSHADTRAVEKRPTTAHALTGALAVVTDDAGRVLLGRSRRGMLELPGGKTCGPEGFAAAAVRELAEETGLAADPADAYVVTMLVDDSHGIPRLTAVVRITAWTGTLTNTEADKFDRWEFFDLHSLACVGDVFVPAALAIDSVWPGVIPDLPPVVSYPLAADRPPVPGEPAEAARLRQAMAQTVINGGWVPTEPVRDALRTVPRHRFAPEVNLAAAYYGGDRAVTTRRDKTGTAISSVSAAWLQADMLESLRLRAGAIVFEAGSGGYNAELIAHAAGPDGRVVSVDIDPWVVRRTRAFLTEAGSGRVTAVEADAALGAPAHLVPRGGFDGSVITYNCWDISPPWRDQLAEGGRLVMPLEMGGYTRAIEFERRGKVLHARRFTYCSFVRDQGQQARPVPVVPLLDGALALRFDDGPAVGTHGLEEALRGRRHEVATGVTMRAANSYFGSLQLLAATTLSGFCRLAVHQESAEAVTGIAKDRDAPAILGEASLAYLIHVQTKDSDRREDKEWEWFAYAFGEQGPELAERLVATVHAWDRHIRAEANDEHVDPVLSVYPAGTSDDALPAGDVLDKVNCRMVFRWPGRDVVLPGPVERPVADAVAEGV
;
A
#
# COMPACT_ATOMS: atom_id res chain seq x y z
N MET A 1 25.76 -5.71 -54.00
CA MET A 1 25.18 -4.39 -54.37
C MET A 1 26.18 -3.32 -53.98
N HIS A 2 26.21 -2.18 -54.67
CA HIS A 2 27.25 -1.15 -54.53
C HIS A 2 27.15 -0.47 -53.14
N GLU A 3 28.23 -0.46 -52.35
CA GLU A 3 28.21 0.10 -50.98
C GLU A 3 28.02 1.62 -50.95
N GLU A 4 28.38 2.30 -52.04
CA GLU A 4 28.34 3.76 -52.13
C GLU A 4 27.00 4.34 -52.63
N GLY A 5 25.95 3.53 -52.83
CA GLY A 5 24.65 3.98 -53.37
C GLY A 5 24.62 4.19 -54.90
N TYR A 6 23.49 4.72 -55.42
CA TYR A 6 23.21 4.88 -56.85
C TYR A 6 22.84 6.32 -57.22
N ASP A 7 23.34 6.81 -58.37
CA ASP A 7 22.95 8.12 -58.92
C ASP A 7 21.59 8.09 -59.64
N LEU A 8 21.22 6.93 -60.19
CA LEU A 8 19.96 6.71 -60.89
C LEU A 8 19.48 5.27 -60.69
N ILE A 9 18.21 5.13 -60.30
CA ILE A 9 17.49 3.86 -60.28
C ILE A 9 16.26 4.02 -61.18
N THR A 10 15.92 3.01 -61.97
CA THR A 10 14.79 3.09 -62.90
C THR A 10 13.87 1.87 -62.79
N LEU A 11 12.57 2.11 -62.60
CA LEU A 11 11.50 1.12 -62.61
C LEU A 11 10.63 1.33 -63.84
N ARG A 12 10.90 0.58 -64.91
CA ARG A 12 10.17 0.72 -66.18
C ARG A 12 9.13 -0.39 -66.34
N LEU A 13 7.87 0.00 -66.50
CA LEU A 13 6.70 -0.87 -66.74
C LEU A 13 6.55 -2.02 -65.74
N MET A 14 7.16 -1.90 -64.57
CA MET A 14 7.19 -2.97 -63.58
C MET A 14 6.50 -2.60 -62.26
N TYR A 15 6.31 -1.31 -61.99
CA TYR A 15 5.81 -0.84 -60.69
C TYR A 15 4.43 -1.42 -60.30
N PRO A 16 3.45 -1.54 -61.21
CA PRO A 16 2.17 -2.19 -60.89
C PRO A 16 2.29 -3.65 -60.42
N PHE A 17 3.38 -4.34 -60.79
CA PHE A 17 3.62 -5.74 -60.44
C PHE A 17 4.48 -5.91 -59.18
N VAL A 18 5.00 -4.82 -58.62
CA VAL A 18 5.79 -4.86 -57.39
C VAL A 18 4.87 -5.16 -56.21
N GLN A 19 5.20 -6.20 -55.45
CA GLN A 19 4.61 -6.45 -54.13
C GLN A 19 5.22 -5.49 -53.11
N ASP A 20 4.44 -5.00 -52.16
CA ASP A 20 4.87 -4.00 -51.16
C ASP A 20 5.45 -2.72 -51.79
N ARG A 21 4.74 -2.15 -52.78
CA ARG A 21 5.17 -1.01 -53.60
C ARG A 21 5.82 0.13 -52.81
N GLY A 22 5.21 0.57 -51.71
CA GLY A 22 5.74 1.65 -50.86
C GLY A 22 7.05 1.27 -50.16
N ARG A 23 7.15 0.06 -49.59
CA ARG A 23 8.38 -0.44 -48.96
C ARG A 23 9.52 -0.54 -49.97
N VAL A 24 9.24 -1.04 -51.17
CA VAL A 24 10.24 -1.18 -52.24
C VAL A 24 10.68 0.20 -52.73
N LEU A 25 9.75 1.13 -52.94
CA LEU A 25 10.07 2.51 -53.32
C LEU A 25 10.97 3.20 -52.29
N HIS A 26 10.59 3.18 -51.02
CA HIS A 26 11.40 3.80 -49.97
C HIS A 26 12.76 3.13 -49.82
N GLY A 27 12.82 1.79 -49.80
CA GLY A 27 14.08 1.06 -49.70
C GLY A 27 14.98 1.17 -50.94
N LEU A 28 14.44 1.58 -52.10
CA LEU A 28 15.24 1.98 -53.26
C LEU A 28 15.66 3.45 -53.16
N GLY A 29 14.78 4.33 -52.67
CA GLY A 29 15.09 5.73 -52.39
C GLY A 29 16.25 5.92 -51.40
N GLU A 30 16.28 5.13 -50.32
CA GLU A 30 17.37 5.12 -49.33
C GLU A 30 18.73 4.67 -49.90
N ARG A 31 18.73 4.08 -51.10
CA ARG A 31 19.96 3.69 -51.80
C ARG A 31 20.42 4.73 -52.82
N LEU A 32 19.70 5.83 -52.99
CA LEU A 32 20.15 6.94 -53.82
C LEU A 32 21.24 7.73 -53.11
N ARG A 33 22.23 8.20 -53.88
CA ARG A 33 23.19 9.21 -53.42
C ARG A 33 22.51 10.58 -53.34
N ASP A 34 23.15 11.52 -52.65
CA ASP A 34 22.73 12.93 -52.64
C ASP A 34 22.60 13.46 -54.09
N GLY A 35 21.42 13.97 -54.42
CA GLY A 35 21.08 14.43 -55.78
C GLY A 35 20.68 13.33 -56.77
N GLY A 36 20.71 12.06 -56.38
CA GLY A 36 20.26 10.93 -57.19
C GLY A 36 18.75 10.94 -57.47
N ALA A 37 18.31 10.11 -58.43
CA ALA A 37 16.90 9.99 -58.79
C ALA A 37 16.42 8.55 -58.87
N LEU A 38 15.17 8.33 -58.44
CA LEU A 38 14.39 7.16 -58.77
C LEU A 38 13.37 7.53 -59.84
N VAL A 39 13.46 6.87 -60.99
CA VAL A 39 12.57 7.12 -62.13
C VAL A 39 11.58 5.98 -62.25
N VAL A 40 10.28 6.28 -62.16
CA VAL A 40 9.21 5.31 -62.40
C VAL A 40 8.51 5.64 -63.72
N VAL A 41 8.47 4.65 -64.62
CA VAL A 41 7.76 4.76 -65.90
C VAL A 41 6.64 3.74 -65.91
N THR A 42 5.38 4.20 -65.92
CA THR A 42 4.22 3.32 -65.74
C THR A 42 3.04 3.74 -66.64
N PRO A 43 2.20 2.80 -67.13
CA PRO A 43 0.98 3.17 -67.85
C PRO A 43 -0.02 3.87 -66.94
N VAL A 44 -0.82 4.78 -67.51
CA VAL A 44 -1.90 5.49 -66.79
C VAL A 44 -3.26 4.92 -67.19
N ALA A 45 -4.15 4.72 -66.23
CA ALA A 45 -5.44 4.07 -66.45
C ALA A 45 -6.33 4.82 -67.46
N ALA A 46 -6.19 6.15 -67.54
CA ALA A 46 -6.95 7.01 -68.45
C ALA A 46 -6.68 6.76 -69.94
N THR A 47 -5.44 6.40 -70.30
CA THR A 47 -4.97 6.19 -71.68
C THR A 47 -4.79 4.71 -72.02
N THR A 48 -4.96 3.81 -71.05
CA THR A 48 -4.79 2.36 -71.22
C THR A 48 -6.13 1.68 -71.54
N PRO A 49 -6.21 0.83 -72.58
CA PRO A 49 -7.42 0.06 -72.90
C PRO A 49 -7.93 -0.76 -71.70
N GLU A 50 -9.25 -0.91 -71.59
CA GLU A 50 -9.92 -1.55 -70.43
C GLU A 50 -9.37 -2.94 -70.12
N GLU A 51 -9.11 -3.75 -71.15
CA GLU A 51 -8.53 -5.10 -71.07
C GLU A 51 -7.13 -5.14 -70.41
N ARG A 52 -6.46 -3.97 -70.31
CA ARG A 52 -5.09 -3.82 -69.78
C ARG A 52 -5.02 -2.86 -68.59
N ARG A 53 -6.13 -2.40 -68.02
CA ARG A 53 -6.10 -1.46 -66.89
C ARG A 53 -5.45 -2.03 -65.63
N GLY A 54 -5.45 -3.35 -65.45
CA GLY A 54 -4.78 -4.00 -64.30
C GLY A 54 -3.26 -3.83 -64.27
N ILE A 55 -2.65 -3.26 -65.31
CA ILE A 55 -1.22 -2.95 -65.39
C ILE A 55 -0.93 -1.44 -65.48
N ALA A 56 -1.93 -0.60 -65.21
CA ALA A 56 -1.85 0.85 -65.24
C ALA A 56 -2.20 1.42 -63.87
N LEU A 57 -1.63 2.58 -63.52
CA LEU A 57 -1.98 3.29 -62.30
C LEU A 57 -3.05 4.35 -62.59
N ASP A 58 -3.97 4.55 -61.65
CA ASP A 58 -4.80 5.76 -61.65
C ASP A 58 -4.07 6.96 -61.01
N GLU A 59 -4.73 8.12 -61.01
CA GLU A 59 -4.16 9.36 -60.49
C GLU A 59 -3.97 9.33 -58.98
N ASP A 60 -4.81 8.59 -58.24
CA ASP A 60 -4.67 8.46 -56.78
C ASP A 60 -3.46 7.58 -56.45
N GLU A 61 -3.26 6.47 -57.17
CA GLU A 61 -2.08 5.61 -57.05
C GLU A 61 -0.78 6.33 -57.44
N ILE A 62 -0.81 7.19 -58.46
CA ILE A 62 0.31 8.04 -58.85
C ILE A 62 0.60 9.08 -57.76
N ALA A 63 -0.43 9.70 -57.18
CA ALA A 63 -0.28 10.63 -56.08
C ALA A 63 0.33 9.97 -54.84
N VAL A 64 -0.08 8.74 -54.51
CA VAL A 64 0.52 7.94 -53.43
C VAL A 64 1.99 7.57 -53.73
N LEU A 65 2.30 7.21 -54.98
CA LEU A 65 3.66 6.92 -55.43
C LEU A 65 4.58 8.14 -55.31
N ALA A 66 4.06 9.31 -55.69
CA ALA A 66 4.74 10.60 -55.62
C ALA A 66 4.89 11.13 -54.17
N ALA A 67 4.07 10.66 -53.23
CA ALA A 67 4.16 11.07 -51.84
C ALA A 67 5.45 10.59 -51.18
N GLY A 68 6.01 11.41 -50.27
CA GLY A 68 7.23 11.07 -49.54
C GLY A 68 8.52 11.29 -50.33
N TRP A 69 8.52 12.27 -51.25
CA TRP A 69 9.70 12.72 -51.99
C TRP A 69 9.76 14.25 -51.99
N GLU A 70 10.95 14.83 -51.80
CA GLU A 70 11.20 16.27 -51.78
C GLU A 70 10.89 16.93 -53.12
N THR A 71 11.23 16.23 -54.21
CA THR A 71 10.92 16.70 -55.55
C THR A 71 10.34 15.57 -56.39
N VAL A 72 9.21 15.86 -57.04
CA VAL A 72 8.56 14.98 -57.99
C VAL A 72 8.36 15.76 -59.29
N GLU A 73 8.99 15.28 -60.36
CA GLU A 73 8.74 15.78 -61.71
C GLU A 73 7.94 14.73 -62.48
N ARG A 74 6.79 15.13 -63.03
CA ARG A 74 5.96 14.28 -63.90
C ARG A 74 6.05 14.75 -65.34
N LEU A 75 6.42 13.84 -66.22
CA LEU A 75 6.43 14.02 -67.67
C LEU A 75 5.47 13.01 -68.31
N ASP A 76 4.86 13.38 -69.44
CA ASP A 76 4.11 12.44 -70.28
C ASP A 76 5.04 11.93 -71.39
N ALA A 77 5.04 10.62 -71.60
CA ALA A 77 5.77 9.99 -72.69
C ALA A 77 4.88 8.94 -73.38
N ASP A 78 4.25 9.34 -74.49
CA ASP A 78 3.39 8.48 -75.32
C ASP A 78 2.31 7.73 -74.53
N GLY A 79 1.65 8.41 -73.58
CA GLY A 79 0.58 7.83 -72.77
C GLY A 79 1.05 7.04 -71.53
N LEU A 80 2.34 7.11 -71.19
CA LEU A 80 2.91 6.65 -69.93
C LEU A 80 3.21 7.84 -69.00
N ALA A 81 2.99 7.65 -67.69
CA ALA A 81 3.49 8.58 -66.69
C ALA A 81 4.98 8.29 -66.43
N PHE A 82 5.80 9.32 -66.59
CA PHE A 82 7.22 9.31 -66.27
C PHE A 82 7.45 10.18 -65.04
N LEU A 83 7.77 9.56 -63.91
CA LEU A 83 7.93 10.22 -62.61
C LEU A 83 9.41 10.19 -62.20
N VAL A 84 10.01 11.37 -62.02
CA VAL A 84 11.35 11.52 -61.46
C VAL A 84 11.21 11.92 -60.01
N LEU A 85 11.61 11.03 -59.11
CA LEU A 85 11.48 11.17 -57.67
C LEU A 85 12.88 11.39 -57.08
N ARG A 86 13.07 12.46 -56.29
CA ARG A 86 14.36 12.74 -55.61
C ARG A 86 14.12 13.15 -54.17
N GLY A 87 15.11 12.83 -53.33
CA GLY A 87 15.09 13.13 -51.89
C GLY A 87 13.96 12.42 -51.18
N PRO A 88 14.09 11.14 -50.77
CA PRO A 88 13.04 10.48 -50.00
C PRO A 88 12.77 11.24 -48.70
N SER A 89 11.51 11.61 -48.46
CA SER A 89 11.03 12.37 -47.30
C SER A 89 10.20 11.47 -46.38
N HIS A 90 10.54 11.46 -45.09
CA HIS A 90 9.84 10.72 -44.05
C HIS A 90 8.92 11.61 -43.18
N ALA A 91 8.72 12.88 -43.56
CA ALA A 91 8.07 13.88 -42.69
C ALA A 91 6.64 14.28 -43.11
N ASP A 92 6.13 13.80 -44.25
CA ASP A 92 4.92 14.36 -44.88
C ASP A 92 3.60 13.66 -44.49
N THR A 93 3.64 12.70 -43.58
CA THR A 93 2.42 12.02 -43.11
C THR A 93 1.63 12.96 -42.19
N ARG A 94 0.36 13.24 -42.54
CA ARG A 94 -0.56 14.06 -41.73
C ARG A 94 -1.79 13.27 -41.32
N ALA A 95 -2.14 13.31 -40.04
CA ALA A 95 -3.44 12.85 -39.57
C ALA A 95 -4.54 13.81 -40.07
N VAL A 96 -5.59 13.26 -40.67
CA VAL A 96 -6.75 14.02 -41.16
C VAL A 96 -8.03 13.40 -40.60
N GLU A 97 -8.92 14.23 -40.08
CA GLU A 97 -10.23 13.80 -39.59
C GLU A 97 -11.16 13.46 -40.75
N LYS A 98 -12.00 12.43 -40.57
CA LYS A 98 -13.16 12.25 -41.45
C LYS A 98 -14.19 13.36 -41.17
N ARG A 99 -15.25 13.43 -41.98
CA ARG A 99 -16.38 14.35 -41.79
C ARG A 99 -16.87 14.37 -40.32
N PRO A 100 -17.57 15.43 -39.85
CA PRO A 100 -17.97 15.58 -38.46
C PRO A 100 -18.64 14.33 -37.87
N THR A 101 -18.21 13.93 -36.68
CA THR A 101 -18.71 12.75 -35.96
C THR A 101 -20.17 12.90 -35.54
N THR A 102 -20.92 11.80 -35.58
CA THR A 102 -22.28 11.69 -35.01
C THR A 102 -22.22 11.23 -33.55
N ALA A 103 -23.02 11.82 -32.66
CA ALA A 103 -23.02 11.49 -31.23
C ALA A 103 -23.78 10.18 -30.94
N HIS A 104 -23.12 9.22 -30.27
CA HIS A 104 -23.68 7.89 -29.94
C HIS A 104 -23.61 7.54 -28.44
N ALA A 105 -23.10 8.44 -27.58
CA ALA A 105 -22.96 8.23 -26.14
C ALA A 105 -23.38 9.49 -25.37
N LEU A 106 -23.80 9.33 -24.11
CA LEU A 106 -24.01 10.45 -23.20
C LEU A 106 -22.66 10.90 -22.64
N THR A 107 -22.23 12.11 -23.00
CA THR A 107 -21.03 12.75 -22.45
C THR A 107 -21.42 13.84 -21.47
N GLY A 108 -20.78 13.86 -20.30
CA GLY A 108 -20.95 14.91 -19.30
C GLY A 108 -19.64 15.24 -18.59
N ALA A 109 -19.57 16.44 -18.02
CA ALA A 109 -18.46 16.88 -17.17
C ALA A 109 -19.00 17.31 -15.80
N LEU A 110 -18.37 16.80 -14.74
CA LEU A 110 -18.71 17.13 -13.35
C LEU A 110 -17.57 17.89 -12.69
N ALA A 111 -17.88 19.05 -12.13
CA ALA A 111 -16.96 19.89 -11.39
C ALA A 111 -16.85 19.41 -9.92
N VAL A 112 -15.66 19.02 -9.49
CA VAL A 112 -15.36 18.73 -8.08
C VAL A 112 -14.61 19.91 -7.48
N VAL A 113 -15.30 20.62 -6.57
CA VAL A 113 -14.84 21.87 -5.95
C VAL A 113 -14.83 21.72 -4.43
N THR A 114 -13.82 22.30 -3.78
CA THR A 114 -13.75 22.41 -2.32
C THR A 114 -13.62 23.86 -1.88
N ASP A 115 -14.11 24.17 -0.69
CA ASP A 115 -13.86 25.47 -0.04
C ASP A 115 -12.54 25.47 0.76
N ASP A 116 -12.25 26.60 1.41
CA ASP A 116 -11.05 26.80 2.25
C ASP A 116 -11.01 25.88 3.50
N ALA A 117 -12.13 25.23 3.83
CA ALA A 117 -12.21 24.22 4.88
C ALA A 117 -12.10 22.79 4.33
N GLY A 118 -11.85 22.62 3.02
CA GLY A 118 -11.74 21.31 2.39
C GLY A 118 -13.08 20.54 2.28
N ARG A 119 -14.21 21.24 2.40
CA ARG A 119 -15.56 20.68 2.24
C ARG A 119 -15.94 20.66 0.77
N VAL A 120 -16.64 19.62 0.32
CA VAL A 120 -17.03 19.46 -1.10
C VAL A 120 -18.37 20.15 -1.38
N LEU A 121 -18.46 20.84 -2.53
CA LEU A 121 -19.71 21.47 -2.98
C LEU A 121 -20.69 20.44 -3.54
N LEU A 122 -21.93 20.43 -3.03
CA LEU A 122 -23.03 19.62 -3.58
C LEU A 122 -24.34 20.42 -3.63
N GLY A 123 -25.12 20.15 -4.66
CA GLY A 123 -26.43 20.74 -4.90
C GLY A 123 -27.53 19.74 -4.60
N ARG A 124 -28.56 20.14 -3.86
CA ARG A 124 -29.76 19.32 -3.67
C ARG A 124 -30.71 19.55 -4.83
N SER A 125 -30.88 18.58 -5.71
CA SER A 125 -31.76 18.71 -6.86
C SER A 125 -33.24 18.62 -6.47
N ARG A 126 -34.13 19.13 -7.31
CA ARG A 126 -35.59 19.02 -7.13
C ARG A 126 -36.10 17.58 -7.06
N ARG A 127 -35.27 16.61 -7.47
CA ARG A 127 -35.54 15.17 -7.39
C ARG A 127 -35.13 14.56 -6.05
N GLY A 128 -34.59 15.35 -5.13
CA GLY A 128 -34.26 14.94 -3.76
C GLY A 128 -32.86 14.34 -3.60
N MET A 129 -32.02 14.35 -4.63
CA MET A 129 -30.66 13.80 -4.61
C MET A 129 -29.62 14.91 -4.48
N LEU A 130 -28.43 14.56 -4.02
CA LEU A 130 -27.24 15.42 -4.08
C LEU A 130 -26.47 15.20 -5.38
N GLU A 131 -26.07 16.30 -6.02
CA GLU A 131 -25.38 16.31 -7.31
C GLU A 131 -24.18 17.26 -7.27
N LEU A 132 -23.18 17.02 -8.13
CA LEU A 132 -22.09 17.97 -8.38
C LEU A 132 -22.52 18.95 -9.48
N PRO A 133 -21.93 20.16 -9.53
CA PRO A 133 -22.16 21.04 -10.67
C PRO A 133 -21.70 20.35 -11.95
N GLY A 134 -22.53 20.34 -12.99
CA GLY A 134 -22.13 19.66 -14.22
C GLY A 134 -23.23 19.37 -15.23
N GLY A 135 -22.78 19.15 -16.46
CA GLY A 135 -23.67 19.02 -17.59
C GLY A 135 -22.97 18.53 -18.84
N LYS A 136 -23.66 18.64 -19.98
CA LYS A 136 -23.18 18.17 -21.27
C LYS A 136 -22.28 19.22 -21.91
N THR A 137 -21.34 18.77 -22.74
CA THR A 137 -20.57 19.68 -23.60
C THR A 137 -21.49 20.40 -24.60
N CYS A 138 -21.28 21.70 -24.81
CA CYS A 138 -21.99 22.54 -25.74
C CYS A 138 -21.05 23.08 -26.84
N GLY A 139 -21.34 22.78 -28.11
CA GLY A 139 -20.50 23.19 -29.23
C GLY A 139 -19.11 22.53 -29.21
N PRO A 140 -18.03 23.24 -29.61
CA PRO A 140 -16.68 22.71 -29.73
C PRO A 140 -15.86 22.77 -28.41
N GLU A 141 -16.51 22.82 -27.24
CA GLU A 141 -15.81 22.94 -25.96
C GLU A 141 -15.21 21.60 -25.47
N GLY A 142 -14.12 21.69 -24.69
CA GLY A 142 -13.56 20.54 -23.98
C GLY A 142 -14.24 20.32 -22.61
N PHE A 143 -13.98 19.17 -21.97
CA PHE A 143 -14.59 18.82 -20.69
C PHE A 143 -14.26 19.78 -19.53
N ALA A 144 -13.03 20.31 -19.49
CA ALA A 144 -12.65 21.30 -18.48
C ALA A 144 -13.45 22.60 -18.62
N ALA A 145 -13.60 23.09 -19.86
CA ALA A 145 -14.41 24.27 -20.16
C ALA A 145 -15.89 24.05 -19.83
N ALA A 146 -16.43 22.86 -20.16
CA ALA A 146 -17.79 22.49 -19.80
C ALA A 146 -18.01 22.51 -18.28
N ALA A 147 -17.13 21.89 -17.49
CA ALA A 147 -17.26 21.88 -16.03
C ALA A 147 -17.17 23.29 -15.41
N VAL A 148 -16.28 24.15 -15.92
CA VAL A 148 -16.17 25.55 -15.47
C VAL A 148 -17.43 26.35 -15.82
N ARG A 149 -17.99 26.16 -17.02
CA ARG A 149 -19.23 26.81 -17.43
C ARG A 149 -20.40 26.36 -16.57
N GLU A 150 -20.60 25.06 -16.37
CA GLU A 150 -21.68 24.51 -15.55
C GLU A 150 -21.54 24.96 -14.08
N LEU A 151 -20.31 25.00 -13.54
CA LEU A 151 -20.07 25.57 -12.21
C LEU A 151 -20.59 27.02 -12.10
N ALA A 152 -20.27 27.86 -13.10
CA ALA A 152 -20.71 29.25 -13.10
C ALA A 152 -22.23 29.39 -13.30
N GLU A 153 -22.80 28.63 -14.22
CA GLU A 153 -24.22 28.65 -14.57
C GLU A 153 -25.11 28.17 -13.42
N GLU A 154 -24.70 27.16 -12.66
CA GLU A 154 -25.51 26.54 -11.61
C GLU A 154 -25.28 27.12 -10.20
N THR A 155 -24.07 27.63 -9.93
CA THR A 155 -23.63 28.00 -8.56
C THR A 155 -23.18 29.45 -8.40
N GLY A 156 -23.01 30.18 -9.51
CA GLY A 156 -22.44 31.53 -9.51
C GLY A 156 -20.94 31.60 -9.16
N LEU A 157 -20.26 30.46 -9.02
CA LEU A 157 -18.81 30.40 -8.80
C LEU A 157 -18.06 30.41 -10.12
N ALA A 158 -16.96 31.17 -10.20
CA ALA A 158 -16.12 31.28 -11.38
C ALA A 158 -14.77 30.62 -11.15
N ALA A 159 -14.26 29.92 -12.16
CA ALA A 159 -12.93 29.31 -12.17
C ALA A 159 -12.23 29.55 -13.51
N ASP A 160 -10.91 29.54 -13.53
CA ASP A 160 -10.14 29.55 -14.76
C ASP A 160 -10.06 28.11 -15.32
N PRO A 161 -10.31 27.86 -16.62
CA PRO A 161 -10.07 26.56 -17.24
C PRO A 161 -8.64 26.01 -17.03
N ALA A 162 -7.64 26.86 -16.78
CA ALA A 162 -6.29 26.44 -16.42
C ALA A 162 -6.20 25.78 -15.04
N ASP A 163 -7.14 26.08 -14.14
CA ASP A 163 -7.25 25.48 -12.80
C ASP A 163 -8.19 24.26 -12.77
N ALA A 164 -8.74 23.87 -13.91
CA ALA A 164 -9.70 22.78 -14.10
C ALA A 164 -9.04 21.57 -14.77
N TYR A 165 -8.78 20.53 -13.97
CA TYR A 165 -8.03 19.35 -14.38
C TYR A 165 -8.99 18.17 -14.59
N VAL A 166 -9.04 17.63 -15.81
CA VAL A 166 -9.79 16.39 -16.08
C VAL A 166 -8.99 15.22 -15.50
N VAL A 167 -9.37 14.76 -14.31
CA VAL A 167 -8.58 13.76 -13.57
C VAL A 167 -8.85 12.34 -14.05
N THR A 168 -10.08 12.04 -14.43
CA THR A 168 -10.45 10.73 -14.99
C THR A 168 -11.68 10.82 -15.88
N MET A 169 -11.80 9.88 -16.82
CA MET A 169 -13.04 9.56 -17.50
C MET A 169 -13.65 8.30 -16.89
N LEU A 170 -14.86 8.44 -16.37
CA LEU A 170 -15.66 7.33 -15.88
C LEU A 170 -16.54 6.79 -17.00
N VAL A 171 -16.60 5.47 -17.11
CA VAL A 171 -17.45 4.76 -18.07
C VAL A 171 -18.37 3.82 -17.31
N ASP A 172 -19.66 4.07 -17.46
CA ASP A 172 -20.72 3.24 -16.92
C ASP A 172 -21.88 3.10 -17.91
N ASP A 173 -22.96 2.46 -17.46
CA ASP A 173 -24.20 2.28 -18.19
C ASP A 173 -25.35 2.94 -17.41
N SER A 174 -26.25 3.59 -18.15
CA SER A 174 -27.55 4.00 -17.63
C SER A 174 -28.65 3.48 -18.53
N HIS A 175 -29.34 2.43 -18.08
CA HIS A 175 -30.47 1.82 -18.78
C HIS A 175 -30.12 1.32 -20.21
N GLY A 176 -28.93 0.76 -20.41
CA GLY A 176 -28.45 0.27 -21.70
C GLY A 176 -27.78 1.35 -22.58
N ILE A 177 -27.60 2.57 -22.08
CA ILE A 177 -26.92 3.66 -22.77
C ILE A 177 -25.54 3.86 -22.13
N PRO A 178 -24.45 3.67 -22.88
CA PRO A 178 -23.10 4.01 -22.43
C PRO A 178 -23.02 5.49 -22.05
N ARG A 179 -22.54 5.75 -20.83
CA ARG A 179 -22.32 7.09 -20.32
C ARG A 179 -20.84 7.29 -20.00
N LEU A 180 -20.32 8.42 -20.46
CA LEU A 180 -18.95 8.88 -20.30
C LEU A 180 -18.98 10.15 -19.44
N THR A 181 -18.43 10.09 -18.24
CA THR A 181 -18.41 11.22 -17.31
C THR A 181 -16.97 11.68 -17.08
N ALA A 182 -16.64 12.88 -17.52
CA ALA A 182 -15.39 13.54 -17.19
C ALA A 182 -15.46 14.08 -15.75
N VAL A 183 -14.55 13.63 -14.90
CA VAL A 183 -14.39 14.18 -13.55
C VAL A 183 -13.37 15.30 -13.63
N VAL A 184 -13.81 16.52 -13.34
CA VAL A 184 -12.97 17.72 -13.43
C VAL A 184 -12.72 18.26 -12.04
N ARG A 185 -11.50 18.10 -11.53
CA ARG A 185 -11.12 18.78 -10.29
C ARG A 185 -10.77 20.23 -10.60
N ILE A 186 -11.49 21.15 -9.99
CA ILE A 186 -11.17 22.57 -10.01
C ILE A 186 -10.39 22.91 -8.73
N THR A 187 -9.18 23.42 -8.90
CA THR A 187 -8.21 23.66 -7.81
C THR A 187 -8.29 25.07 -7.22
N ALA A 188 -8.82 26.04 -7.99
CA ALA A 188 -9.04 27.41 -7.55
C ALA A 188 -10.34 27.97 -8.17
N TRP A 189 -11.06 28.79 -7.40
CA TRP A 189 -12.30 29.43 -7.82
C TRP A 189 -12.54 30.72 -7.03
N THR A 190 -13.46 31.55 -7.49
CA THR A 190 -13.89 32.80 -6.86
C THR A 190 -15.40 32.98 -6.98
N GLY A 191 -15.97 33.95 -6.26
CA GLY A 191 -17.39 34.28 -6.33
C GLY A 191 -18.13 33.98 -5.03
N THR A 192 -19.46 34.13 -5.07
CA THR A 192 -20.34 33.88 -3.94
C THR A 192 -21.33 32.81 -4.31
N LEU A 193 -21.36 31.74 -3.53
CA LEU A 193 -22.25 30.60 -3.78
C LEU A 193 -23.71 31.07 -3.83
N THR A 194 -24.34 30.89 -4.98
CA THR A 194 -25.70 31.33 -5.28
C THR A 194 -26.42 30.25 -6.07
N ASN A 195 -27.70 30.00 -5.78
CA ASN A 195 -28.50 29.09 -6.59
C ASN A 195 -29.09 29.83 -7.80
N THR A 196 -28.32 29.91 -8.88
CA THR A 196 -28.68 30.62 -10.12
C THR A 196 -29.73 29.88 -10.93
N GLU A 197 -29.82 28.55 -10.80
CA GLU A 197 -30.83 27.69 -11.43
C GLU A 197 -31.82 27.11 -10.42
N ALA A 198 -32.55 28.00 -9.75
CA ALA A 198 -33.51 27.64 -8.70
C ALA A 198 -34.67 26.73 -9.18
N ASP A 199 -34.86 26.58 -10.49
CA ASP A 199 -35.80 25.63 -11.10
C ASP A 199 -35.27 24.19 -11.10
N LYS A 200 -33.94 23.98 -11.10
CA LYS A 200 -33.30 22.65 -11.08
C LYS A 200 -32.85 22.21 -9.68
N PHE A 201 -32.39 23.15 -8.88
CA PHE A 201 -31.85 22.91 -7.54
C PHE A 201 -32.64 23.62 -6.45
N ASP A 202 -32.81 22.96 -5.30
CA ASP A 202 -33.34 23.58 -4.08
C ASP A 202 -32.31 24.54 -3.48
N ARG A 203 -31.04 24.09 -3.38
CA ARG A 203 -29.92 24.82 -2.79
C ARG A 203 -28.56 24.16 -3.09
N TRP A 204 -27.50 24.91 -2.87
CA TRP A 204 -26.10 24.46 -2.93
C TRP A 204 -25.42 24.67 -1.58
N GLU A 205 -24.64 23.69 -1.12
CA GLU A 205 -23.98 23.72 0.18
C GLU A 205 -22.63 22.97 0.15
N PHE A 206 -21.72 23.33 1.05
CA PHE A 206 -20.46 22.63 1.25
C PHE A 206 -20.58 21.58 2.36
N PHE A 207 -20.17 20.34 2.08
CA PHE A 207 -20.28 19.19 2.97
C PHE A 207 -18.91 18.69 3.42
N ASP A 208 -18.78 18.35 4.70
CA ASP A 208 -17.60 17.64 5.19
C ASP A 208 -17.52 16.23 4.58
N LEU A 209 -16.34 15.80 4.14
CA LEU A 209 -16.15 14.51 3.49
C LEU A 209 -16.64 13.33 4.35
N HIS A 210 -16.37 13.36 5.65
CA HIS A 210 -16.79 12.31 6.58
C HIS A 210 -18.32 12.19 6.74
N SER A 211 -19.06 13.27 6.46
CA SER A 211 -20.52 13.29 6.55
C SER A 211 -21.18 12.59 5.36
N LEU A 212 -20.48 12.45 4.23
CA LEU A 212 -21.03 11.88 2.99
C LEU A 212 -21.49 10.43 3.12
N ALA A 213 -20.99 9.69 4.11
CA ALA A 213 -21.48 8.36 4.43
C ALA A 213 -22.94 8.33 4.93
N CYS A 214 -23.51 9.48 5.33
CA CYS A 214 -24.86 9.58 5.89
C CYS A 214 -25.70 10.76 5.36
N VAL A 215 -25.32 11.40 4.26
CA VAL A 215 -26.05 12.56 3.70
C VAL A 215 -27.34 12.21 2.94
N GLY A 216 -27.61 10.92 2.70
CA GLY A 216 -28.76 10.44 1.92
C GLY A 216 -28.40 10.15 0.47
N ASP A 217 -29.37 10.30 -0.44
CA ASP A 217 -29.22 9.92 -1.84
C ASP A 217 -28.27 10.86 -2.59
N VAL A 218 -27.21 10.30 -3.18
CA VAL A 218 -26.27 11.01 -4.06
C VAL A 218 -26.42 10.45 -5.46
N PHE A 219 -26.51 11.32 -6.47
CA PHE A 219 -26.59 10.92 -7.86
C PHE A 219 -25.35 10.10 -8.25
N VAL A 220 -25.55 8.95 -8.89
CA VAL A 220 -24.48 7.95 -9.10
C VAL A 220 -23.22 8.54 -9.77
N PRO A 221 -23.29 9.29 -10.89
CA PRO A 221 -22.12 9.97 -11.45
C PRO A 221 -21.41 10.91 -10.48
N ALA A 222 -22.15 11.65 -9.65
CA ALA A 222 -21.58 12.53 -8.65
C ALA A 222 -20.86 11.72 -7.56
N ALA A 223 -21.45 10.62 -7.08
CA ALA A 223 -20.83 9.76 -6.10
C ALA A 223 -19.54 9.09 -6.61
N LEU A 224 -19.54 8.60 -7.86
CA LEU A 224 -18.36 8.02 -8.49
C LEU A 224 -17.27 9.07 -8.78
N ALA A 225 -17.65 10.31 -9.11
CA ALA A 225 -16.73 11.42 -9.24
C ALA A 225 -16.06 11.79 -7.91
N ILE A 226 -16.83 11.80 -6.81
CA ILE A 226 -16.32 12.01 -5.45
C ILE A 226 -15.35 10.88 -5.06
N ASP A 227 -15.69 9.61 -5.30
CA ASP A 227 -14.80 8.46 -5.01
C ASP A 227 -13.50 8.51 -5.81
N SER A 228 -13.52 9.08 -7.02
CA SER A 228 -12.33 9.24 -7.84
C SER A 228 -11.32 10.24 -7.24
N VAL A 229 -11.78 11.20 -6.43
CA VAL A 229 -10.93 12.18 -5.75
C VAL A 229 -10.63 11.77 -4.31
N TRP A 230 -11.63 11.24 -3.60
CA TRP A 230 -11.50 10.75 -2.23
C TRP A 230 -12.06 9.32 -2.09
N PRO A 231 -11.30 8.29 -2.47
CA PRO A 231 -11.80 6.92 -2.45
C PRO A 231 -12.26 6.48 -1.06
N GLY A 232 -13.48 5.96 -0.93
CA GLY A 232 -14.02 5.38 0.30
C GLY A 232 -14.85 6.32 1.19
N VAL A 233 -15.00 7.61 0.86
CA VAL A 233 -15.84 8.54 1.65
C VAL A 233 -17.34 8.27 1.51
N ILE A 234 -17.76 7.71 0.36
CA ILE A 234 -19.11 7.17 0.16
C ILE A 234 -18.99 5.64 0.12
N PRO A 235 -19.62 4.91 1.05
CA PRO A 235 -19.53 3.45 1.11
C PRO A 235 -20.34 2.77 -0.01
N ASP A 236 -20.00 1.52 -0.28
CA ASP A 236 -20.81 0.58 -1.10
C ASP A 236 -21.15 1.03 -2.53
N LEU A 237 -20.28 1.85 -3.14
CA LEU A 237 -20.45 2.28 -4.53
C LEU A 237 -20.28 1.13 -5.53
N PRO A 238 -21.04 1.14 -6.65
CA PRO A 238 -20.88 0.16 -7.71
C PRO A 238 -19.50 0.30 -8.37
N PRO A 239 -18.92 -0.80 -8.89
CA PRO A 239 -17.68 -0.73 -9.64
C PRO A 239 -17.89 0.12 -10.90
N VAL A 240 -16.89 0.96 -11.22
CA VAL A 240 -16.88 1.80 -12.42
C VAL A 240 -15.55 1.61 -13.16
N VAL A 241 -15.60 1.64 -14.48
CA VAL A 241 -14.38 1.69 -15.29
C VAL A 241 -13.88 3.13 -15.31
N SER A 242 -12.65 3.34 -14.89
CA SER A 242 -12.03 4.65 -14.78
C SER A 242 -10.78 4.70 -15.67
N TYR A 243 -10.66 5.73 -16.49
CA TYR A 243 -9.50 6.01 -17.33
C TYR A 243 -8.81 7.28 -16.79
N PRO A 244 -7.76 7.12 -15.96
CA PRO A 244 -7.01 8.26 -15.43
C PRO A 244 -6.40 9.07 -16.58
N LEU A 245 -6.57 10.39 -16.56
CA LEU A 245 -6.10 11.28 -17.62
C LEU A 245 -4.99 12.22 -17.14
N ALA A 246 -5.20 12.90 -16.01
CA ALA A 246 -4.22 13.82 -15.44
C ALA A 246 -3.72 13.28 -14.09
N ALA A 247 -2.43 12.91 -14.04
CA ALA A 247 -1.75 12.54 -12.79
C ALA A 247 -1.15 13.77 -12.09
N ASP A 248 -0.71 14.77 -12.86
CA ASP A 248 -0.03 15.96 -12.35
C ASP A 248 -1.00 17.13 -12.23
N ARG A 249 -1.28 17.52 -10.98
CA ARG A 249 -2.01 18.74 -10.61
C ARG A 249 -1.46 19.25 -9.27
N PRO A 250 -1.51 20.58 -9.03
CA PRO A 250 -1.07 21.11 -7.74
C PRO A 250 -1.96 20.57 -6.60
N PRO A 251 -1.40 20.40 -5.39
CA PRO A 251 -2.20 20.14 -4.19
C PRO A 251 -3.28 21.21 -4.02
N VAL A 252 -4.49 20.80 -3.63
CA VAL A 252 -5.59 21.74 -3.47
C VAL A 252 -5.50 22.37 -2.08
N PRO A 253 -5.44 23.72 -1.98
CA PRO A 253 -5.42 24.40 -0.69
C PRO A 253 -6.76 24.21 0.05
N GLY A 254 -6.71 24.37 1.37
CA GLY A 254 -7.88 24.29 2.23
C GLY A 254 -7.61 23.46 3.47
N GLU A 255 -7.72 24.09 4.63
CA GLU A 255 -7.57 23.45 5.92
C GLU A 255 -8.44 24.18 6.97
N PRO A 256 -9.40 23.49 7.62
CA PRO A 256 -10.14 24.08 8.73
C PRO A 256 -9.19 24.52 9.85
N ALA A 257 -9.44 25.70 10.44
CA ALA A 257 -8.69 26.17 11.60
C ALA A 257 -8.74 25.16 12.77
N GLU A 258 -9.84 24.42 12.91
CA GLU A 258 -9.95 23.34 13.88
C GLU A 258 -8.99 22.18 13.58
N ALA A 259 -8.79 21.81 12.31
CA ALA A 259 -7.86 20.75 11.92
C ALA A 259 -6.42 21.12 12.28
N ALA A 260 -6.01 22.37 12.02
CA ALA A 260 -4.70 22.86 12.42
C ALA A 260 -4.52 22.83 13.96
N ARG A 261 -5.53 23.29 14.72
CA ARG A 261 -5.51 23.25 16.19
C ARG A 261 -5.39 21.81 16.72
N LEU A 262 -6.17 20.88 16.18
CA LEU A 262 -6.16 19.48 16.60
C LEU A 262 -4.87 18.77 16.21
N ARG A 263 -4.27 19.09 15.04
CA ARG A 263 -2.94 18.61 14.67
C ARG A 263 -1.90 19.03 15.69
N GLN A 264 -1.89 20.30 16.09
CA GLN A 264 -0.96 20.79 17.13
C GLN A 264 -1.17 20.09 18.47
N ALA A 265 -2.42 19.88 18.89
CA ALA A 265 -2.74 19.17 20.13
C ALA A 265 -2.30 17.69 20.10
N MET A 266 -2.54 17.00 18.99
CA MET A 266 -2.08 15.63 18.76
C MET A 266 -0.55 15.56 18.80
N ALA A 267 0.14 16.43 18.06
CA ALA A 267 1.60 16.51 18.05
C ALA A 267 2.14 16.77 19.45
N GLN A 268 1.56 17.70 20.21
CA GLN A 268 1.99 17.98 21.58
C GLN A 268 1.78 16.79 22.52
N THR A 269 0.68 16.04 22.35
CA THR A 269 0.44 14.80 23.12
C THR A 269 1.53 13.77 22.85
N VAL A 270 1.87 13.58 21.57
CA VAL A 270 2.94 12.66 21.14
C VAL A 270 4.31 13.11 21.65
N ILE A 271 4.61 14.40 21.61
CA ILE A 271 5.88 14.95 22.11
C ILE A 271 6.00 14.78 23.62
N ASN A 272 4.94 15.08 24.36
CA ASN A 272 4.92 14.96 25.82
C ASN A 272 5.05 13.52 26.31
N GLY A 273 4.66 12.54 25.49
CA GLY A 273 4.87 11.13 25.79
C GLY A 273 6.30 10.62 25.59
N GLY A 274 7.22 11.47 25.10
CA GLY A 274 8.64 11.14 24.98
C GLY A 274 9.02 10.30 23.75
N TRP A 275 8.07 9.97 22.87
CA TRP A 275 8.31 9.14 21.68
C TRP A 275 9.12 9.85 20.58
N VAL A 276 9.19 11.18 20.63
CA VAL A 276 9.74 12.01 19.53
C VAL A 276 10.77 13.01 20.04
N PRO A 277 12.03 12.59 20.22
CA PRO A 277 13.08 13.46 20.74
C PRO A 277 13.61 14.48 19.73
N THR A 278 13.53 14.24 18.42
CA THR A 278 14.17 15.08 17.40
C THR A 278 13.21 16.09 16.76
N GLU A 279 13.73 17.26 16.39
CA GLU A 279 12.89 18.31 15.78
C GLU A 279 12.34 17.97 14.39
N PRO A 280 13.06 17.28 13.47
CA PRO A 280 12.51 16.94 12.15
C PRO A 280 11.20 16.14 12.22
N VAL A 281 11.09 15.19 13.15
CA VAL A 281 9.86 14.40 13.32
C VAL A 281 8.77 15.18 14.03
N ARG A 282 9.13 16.04 14.99
CA ARG A 282 8.17 16.97 15.63
C ARG A 282 7.55 17.92 14.62
N ASP A 283 8.37 18.48 13.74
CA ASP A 283 7.91 19.38 12.69
C ASP A 283 7.01 18.66 11.67
N ALA A 284 7.35 17.43 11.28
CA ALA A 284 6.50 16.59 10.44
C ALA A 284 5.10 16.40 11.05
N LEU A 285 5.02 16.04 12.34
CA LEU A 285 3.73 15.88 13.04
C LEU A 285 2.91 17.18 13.12
N ARG A 286 3.58 18.33 13.23
CA ARG A 286 2.94 19.65 13.27
C ARG A 286 2.51 20.16 11.90
N THR A 287 3.02 19.59 10.82
CA THR A 287 2.84 20.09 9.46
C THR A 287 1.95 19.19 8.61
N VAL A 288 2.17 17.88 8.60
CA VAL A 288 1.48 16.96 7.69
C VAL A 288 0.00 16.80 8.09
N PRO A 289 -0.98 17.06 7.19
CA PRO A 289 -2.40 17.11 7.53
C PRO A 289 -3.01 15.70 7.60
N ARG A 290 -2.86 15.02 8.74
CA ARG A 290 -3.36 13.65 8.97
C ARG A 290 -4.80 13.40 8.50
N HIS A 291 -5.71 14.36 8.74
CA HIS A 291 -7.11 14.26 8.33
C HIS A 291 -7.33 14.12 6.82
N ARG A 292 -6.41 14.63 5.97
CA ARG A 292 -6.49 14.49 4.50
C ARG A 292 -6.23 13.04 4.04
N PHE A 293 -5.65 12.19 4.89
CA PHE A 293 -5.43 10.77 4.64
C PHE A 293 -6.47 9.86 5.32
N ALA A 294 -7.40 10.46 6.09
CA ALA A 294 -8.50 9.78 6.77
C ALA A 294 -9.81 10.59 6.64
N PRO A 295 -10.27 10.93 5.42
CA PRO A 295 -11.43 11.81 5.21
C PRO A 295 -12.77 11.19 5.64
N GLU A 296 -12.83 9.89 5.93
CA GLU A 296 -14.04 9.17 6.36
C GLU A 296 -14.41 9.43 7.81
N VAL A 297 -13.50 9.97 8.60
CA VAL A 297 -13.72 10.24 10.02
C VAL A 297 -13.68 11.74 10.29
N ASN A 298 -14.39 12.18 11.33
CA ASN A 298 -14.33 13.58 11.74
C ASN A 298 -12.92 13.96 12.24
N LEU A 299 -12.66 15.27 12.34
CA LEU A 299 -11.35 15.80 12.72
C LEU A 299 -10.88 15.31 14.11
N ALA A 300 -11.80 15.19 15.07
CA ALA A 300 -11.48 14.73 16.42
C ALA A 300 -10.98 13.28 16.44
N ALA A 301 -11.58 12.41 15.61
CA ALA A 301 -11.14 11.03 15.45
C ALA A 301 -9.82 10.94 14.67
N ALA A 302 -9.66 11.73 13.59
CA ALA A 302 -8.44 11.76 12.79
C ALA A 302 -7.21 12.18 13.63
N TYR A 303 -7.38 13.13 14.54
CA TYR A 303 -6.34 13.69 15.40
C TYR A 303 -6.40 13.18 16.85
N TYR A 304 -7.04 12.03 17.09
CA TYR A 304 -7.03 11.43 18.41
C TYR A 304 -5.59 11.09 18.83
N GLY A 305 -5.07 11.76 19.85
CA GLY A 305 -3.68 11.64 20.30
C GLY A 305 -3.36 10.41 21.14
N GLY A 306 -4.35 9.57 21.45
CA GLY A 306 -4.14 8.32 22.18
C GLY A 306 -3.83 7.13 21.26
N ASP A 307 -4.00 5.93 21.80
CA ASP A 307 -3.66 4.68 21.12
C ASP A 307 -4.81 4.15 20.25
N ARG A 308 -5.23 4.93 19.25
CA ARG A 308 -6.25 4.50 18.27
C ARG A 308 -5.75 4.67 16.85
N ALA A 309 -5.87 3.60 16.07
CA ALA A 309 -5.77 3.64 14.62
C ALA A 309 -7.14 3.96 13.99
N VAL A 310 -7.12 4.54 12.79
CA VAL A 310 -8.31 4.75 11.97
C VAL A 310 -8.37 3.64 10.94
N THR A 311 -9.31 2.70 11.08
CA THR A 311 -9.52 1.64 10.09
C THR A 311 -10.01 2.25 8.78
N THR A 312 -9.28 2.02 7.70
CA THR A 312 -9.61 2.52 6.36
C THR A 312 -10.25 1.45 5.50
N ARG A 313 -9.95 0.17 5.77
CA ARG A 313 -10.53 -0.95 5.02
C ARG A 313 -10.73 -2.19 5.86
N ARG A 314 -11.83 -2.89 5.56
CA ARG A 314 -12.15 -4.22 6.07
C ARG A 314 -12.29 -5.21 4.92
N ASP A 315 -12.01 -6.47 5.20
CA ASP A 315 -12.34 -7.57 4.29
C ASP A 315 -13.83 -7.95 4.41
N LYS A 316 -14.23 -8.99 3.66
CA LYS A 316 -15.62 -9.50 3.65
C LYS A 316 -16.08 -10.08 4.99
N THR A 317 -15.16 -10.40 5.89
CA THR A 317 -15.46 -10.92 7.24
C THR A 317 -15.59 -9.81 8.29
N GLY A 318 -15.31 -8.55 7.90
CA GLY A 318 -15.27 -7.40 8.80
C GLY A 318 -13.91 -7.19 9.48
N THR A 319 -12.90 -8.02 9.18
CA THR A 319 -11.56 -7.89 9.72
C THR A 319 -10.87 -6.67 9.12
N ALA A 320 -10.23 -5.85 9.95
CA ALA A 320 -9.47 -4.69 9.47
C ALA A 320 -8.22 -5.16 8.72
N ILE A 321 -8.06 -4.72 7.49
CA ILE A 321 -6.92 -5.07 6.61
C ILE A 321 -6.08 -3.85 6.21
N SER A 322 -6.56 -2.64 6.50
CA SER A 322 -5.80 -1.39 6.35
C SER A 322 -6.25 -0.37 7.39
N SER A 323 -5.31 0.46 7.84
CA SER A 323 -5.58 1.54 8.78
C SER A 323 -4.51 2.63 8.71
N VAL A 324 -4.88 3.85 9.10
CA VAL A 324 -3.90 4.86 9.52
C VAL A 324 -3.55 4.60 10.99
N SER A 325 -2.34 4.10 11.25
CA SER A 325 -1.87 3.72 12.59
C SER A 325 -1.88 4.89 13.59
N ALA A 326 -1.88 4.60 14.89
CA ALA A 326 -1.84 5.62 15.93
C ALA A 326 -0.64 6.57 15.74
N ALA A 327 -0.85 7.87 15.98
CA ALA A 327 0.15 8.89 15.66
C ALA A 327 1.46 8.71 16.45
N TRP A 328 1.37 8.29 17.72
CA TRP A 328 2.54 8.04 18.56
C TRP A 328 3.42 6.91 18.00
N LEU A 329 2.80 5.83 17.49
CA LEU A 329 3.49 4.67 16.97
C LEU A 329 4.18 4.96 15.63
N GLN A 330 3.52 5.70 14.74
CA GLN A 330 4.14 6.17 13.50
C GLN A 330 5.34 7.07 13.78
N ALA A 331 5.23 7.95 14.77
CA ALA A 331 6.31 8.83 15.17
C ALA A 331 7.48 8.07 15.81
N ASP A 332 7.20 7.09 16.68
CA ASP A 332 8.22 6.24 17.30
C ASP A 332 9.01 5.42 16.26
N MET A 333 8.30 4.84 15.28
CA MET A 333 8.91 4.10 14.19
C MET A 333 9.72 5.00 13.26
N LEU A 334 9.19 6.17 12.91
CA LEU A 334 9.90 7.18 12.11
C LEU A 334 11.18 7.65 12.82
N GLU A 335 11.14 7.89 14.13
CA GLU A 335 12.34 8.26 14.86
C GLU A 335 13.38 7.15 14.89
N SER A 336 12.94 5.90 15.00
CA SER A 336 13.82 4.73 15.01
C SER A 336 14.55 4.54 13.67
N LEU A 337 14.06 5.13 12.57
CA LEU A 337 14.78 5.15 11.29
C LEU A 337 16.03 6.02 11.31
N ARG A 338 16.14 6.99 12.24
CA ARG A 338 17.30 7.90 12.37
C ARG A 338 17.70 8.55 11.03
N LEU A 339 16.69 9.04 10.31
CA LEU A 339 16.86 9.57 8.95
C LEU A 339 17.79 10.78 8.92
N ARG A 340 18.56 10.86 7.85
CA ARG A 340 19.36 12.03 7.50
C ARG A 340 18.59 12.87 6.49
N ALA A 341 18.94 14.16 6.39
CA ALA A 341 18.41 15.00 5.33
C ALA A 341 18.76 14.41 3.94
N GLY A 342 17.77 14.37 3.04
CA GLY A 342 17.88 13.77 1.71
C GLY A 342 17.71 12.25 1.66
N ALA A 343 17.33 11.60 2.78
CA ALA A 343 17.17 10.14 2.82
C ALA A 343 16.10 9.63 1.83
N ILE A 344 16.40 8.50 1.19
CA ILE A 344 15.46 7.75 0.36
C ILE A 344 15.00 6.51 1.13
N VAL A 345 13.71 6.42 1.41
CA VAL A 345 13.14 5.42 2.32
C VAL A 345 12.20 4.47 1.57
N PHE A 346 12.27 3.19 1.92
CA PHE A 346 11.28 2.20 1.50
C PHE A 346 10.22 2.04 2.58
N GLU A 347 8.95 2.09 2.19
CA GLU A 347 7.81 1.75 3.04
C GLU A 347 7.07 0.55 2.44
N ALA A 348 6.80 -0.47 3.26
CA ALA A 348 5.90 -1.56 2.94
C ALA A 348 4.60 -1.44 3.73
N GLY A 349 3.48 -1.38 3.02
CA GLY A 349 2.17 -1.02 3.55
C GLY A 349 1.91 0.47 3.35
N SER A 350 0.87 0.77 2.58
CA SER A 350 0.58 2.15 2.15
C SER A 350 -0.66 2.72 2.82
N GLY A 351 -0.79 4.04 2.69
CA GLY A 351 -1.81 4.86 3.36
C GLY A 351 -1.51 6.35 3.28
N GLY A 352 -0.35 6.72 2.72
CA GLY A 352 0.04 8.09 2.38
C GLY A 352 0.55 8.91 3.55
N TYR A 353 -0.14 8.89 4.70
CA TYR A 353 0.22 9.75 5.84
C TYR A 353 1.62 9.45 6.39
N ASN A 354 1.96 8.18 6.59
CA ASN A 354 3.27 7.78 7.13
C ASN A 354 4.40 8.11 6.13
N ALA A 355 4.20 7.79 4.85
CA ALA A 355 5.12 8.18 3.78
C ALA A 355 5.36 9.70 3.70
N GLU A 356 4.33 10.53 3.89
CA GLU A 356 4.49 11.98 3.91
C GLU A 356 5.19 12.49 5.19
N LEU A 357 4.95 11.86 6.34
CA LEU A 357 5.73 12.14 7.55
C LEU A 357 7.22 11.83 7.33
N ILE A 358 7.53 10.68 6.72
CA ILE A 358 8.89 10.27 6.36
C ILE A 358 9.51 11.27 5.39
N ALA A 359 8.82 11.60 4.30
CA ALA A 359 9.31 12.53 3.29
C ALA A 359 9.58 13.92 3.88
N HIS A 360 8.70 14.40 4.78
CA HIS A 360 8.89 15.68 5.47
C HIS A 360 10.08 15.64 6.42
N ALA A 361 10.22 14.60 7.25
CA ALA A 361 11.33 14.45 8.20
C ALA A 361 12.68 14.27 7.51
N ALA A 362 12.71 13.65 6.32
CA ALA A 362 13.90 13.55 5.47
C ALA A 362 14.25 14.88 4.75
N GLY A 363 13.42 15.92 4.86
CA GLY A 363 13.69 17.25 4.30
C GLY A 363 13.38 17.39 2.80
N PRO A 364 13.76 18.52 2.17
CA PRO A 364 13.36 18.88 0.80
C PRO A 364 13.67 17.82 -0.27
N ASP A 365 14.83 17.18 -0.15
CA ASP A 365 15.32 16.17 -1.09
C ASP A 365 14.94 14.73 -0.68
N GLY A 366 14.27 14.56 0.47
CA GLY A 366 13.78 13.27 0.92
C GLY A 366 12.81 12.65 -0.08
N ARG A 367 12.85 11.32 -0.22
CA ARG A 367 11.95 10.57 -1.12
C ARG A 367 11.49 9.28 -0.45
N VAL A 368 10.29 8.85 -0.80
CA VAL A 368 9.72 7.59 -0.26
C VAL A 368 9.17 6.74 -1.39
N VAL A 369 9.54 5.47 -1.40
CA VAL A 369 8.91 4.44 -2.23
C VAL A 369 8.00 3.62 -1.33
N SER A 370 6.69 3.82 -1.46
CA SER A 370 5.65 3.15 -0.66
C SER A 370 4.99 2.05 -1.50
N VAL A 371 5.05 0.81 -1.03
CA VAL A 371 4.56 -0.36 -1.77
C VAL A 371 3.43 -1.04 -1.00
N ASP A 372 2.34 -1.34 -1.69
CA ASP A 372 1.22 -2.11 -1.13
C ASP A 372 0.67 -3.10 -2.16
N ILE A 373 0.21 -4.25 -1.68
CA ILE A 373 -0.33 -5.31 -2.53
C ILE A 373 -1.77 -5.02 -2.95
N ASP A 374 -2.47 -4.16 -2.21
CA ASP A 374 -3.88 -3.93 -2.39
C ASP A 374 -4.15 -2.75 -3.35
N PRO A 375 -4.72 -2.99 -4.55
CA PRO A 375 -4.93 -1.95 -5.57
C PRO A 375 -5.79 -0.78 -5.08
N TRP A 376 -6.73 -1.01 -4.16
CA TRP A 376 -7.56 0.08 -3.64
C TRP A 376 -6.81 0.91 -2.60
N VAL A 377 -5.90 0.31 -1.81
CA VAL A 377 -5.04 1.07 -0.88
C VAL A 377 -4.06 1.95 -1.68
N VAL A 378 -3.51 1.41 -2.77
CA VAL A 378 -2.62 2.17 -3.67
C VAL A 378 -3.36 3.29 -4.38
N ARG A 379 -4.56 3.02 -4.94
CA ARG A 379 -5.41 4.04 -5.57
C ARG A 379 -5.72 5.18 -4.60
N ARG A 380 -6.16 4.83 -3.39
CA ARG A 380 -6.44 5.78 -2.31
C ARG A 380 -5.22 6.61 -1.97
N THR A 381 -4.08 5.96 -1.78
CA THR A 381 -2.84 6.67 -1.43
C THR A 381 -2.43 7.64 -2.53
N ARG A 382 -2.46 7.22 -3.80
CA ARG A 382 -2.17 8.11 -4.94
C ARG A 382 -3.11 9.32 -4.96
N ALA A 383 -4.42 9.10 -4.82
CA ALA A 383 -5.39 10.19 -4.80
C ALA A 383 -5.12 11.21 -3.68
N PHE A 384 -4.80 10.74 -2.47
CA PHE A 384 -4.51 11.62 -1.34
C PHE A 384 -3.15 12.31 -1.42
N LEU A 385 -2.13 11.65 -1.96
CA LEU A 385 -0.84 12.28 -2.24
C LEU A 385 -0.97 13.38 -3.30
N THR A 386 -1.83 13.18 -4.32
CA THR A 386 -2.15 14.26 -5.27
C THR A 386 -2.92 15.41 -4.60
N GLU A 387 -3.84 15.10 -3.68
CA GLU A 387 -4.66 16.11 -2.99
C GLU A 387 -3.92 16.91 -1.90
N ALA A 388 -2.96 16.29 -1.20
CA ALA A 388 -2.36 16.86 0.00
C ALA A 388 -0.87 16.51 0.21
N GLY A 389 -0.27 15.73 -0.69
CA GLY A 389 1.11 15.27 -0.57
C GLY A 389 2.13 16.28 -1.07
N SER A 390 3.40 16.00 -0.79
CA SER A 390 4.54 16.85 -1.14
C SER A 390 5.12 16.58 -2.53
N GLY A 391 4.57 15.59 -3.25
CA GLY A 391 5.12 15.11 -4.53
C GLY A 391 6.40 14.27 -4.39
N ARG A 392 6.77 13.90 -3.16
CA ARG A 392 8.02 13.17 -2.85
C ARG A 392 7.82 11.68 -2.56
N VAL A 393 6.57 11.22 -2.59
CA VAL A 393 6.18 9.83 -2.34
C VAL A 393 5.76 9.18 -3.66
N THR A 394 6.36 8.05 -3.99
CA THR A 394 5.96 7.18 -5.10
C THR A 394 5.24 5.96 -4.55
N ALA A 395 3.93 5.87 -4.79
CA ALA A 395 3.11 4.72 -4.40
C ALA A 395 3.04 3.67 -5.51
N VAL A 396 3.36 2.41 -5.19
CA VAL A 396 3.46 1.30 -6.12
C VAL A 396 2.55 0.15 -5.69
N GLU A 397 1.83 -0.42 -6.65
CA GLU A 397 1.08 -1.66 -6.47
C GLU A 397 1.99 -2.86 -6.75
N ALA A 398 2.39 -3.56 -5.70
CA ALA A 398 3.18 -4.79 -5.76
C ALA A 398 3.15 -5.51 -4.41
N ASP A 399 3.52 -6.79 -4.38
CA ASP A 399 3.79 -7.48 -3.11
C ASP A 399 5.06 -6.92 -2.47
N ALA A 400 4.90 -6.15 -1.40
CA ALA A 400 6.01 -5.50 -0.71
C ALA A 400 6.99 -6.49 -0.05
N ALA A 401 6.62 -7.77 0.13
CA ALA A 401 7.56 -8.80 0.54
C ALA A 401 8.69 -9.01 -0.49
N LEU A 402 8.47 -8.66 -1.76
CA LEU A 402 9.49 -8.70 -2.80
C LEU A 402 10.42 -7.47 -2.80
N GLY A 403 10.22 -6.53 -1.87
CA GLY A 403 10.90 -5.25 -1.84
C GLY A 403 10.36 -4.27 -2.88
N ALA A 404 11.09 -3.18 -3.10
CA ALA A 404 10.76 -2.22 -4.14
C ALA A 404 11.12 -2.75 -5.55
N PRO A 405 10.41 -2.32 -6.61
CA PRO A 405 10.83 -2.57 -7.99
C PRO A 405 12.27 -2.12 -8.23
N ALA A 406 13.06 -2.94 -8.94
CA ALA A 406 14.50 -2.72 -9.11
C ALA A 406 14.88 -1.33 -9.65
N HIS A 407 14.07 -0.75 -10.53
CA HIS A 407 14.31 0.58 -11.10
C HIS A 407 14.08 1.74 -10.12
N LEU A 408 13.41 1.49 -8.99
CA LEU A 408 13.17 2.45 -7.91
C LEU A 408 14.15 2.29 -6.73
N VAL A 409 14.98 1.23 -6.73
CA VAL A 409 15.98 1.00 -5.69
C VAL A 409 17.18 1.93 -5.94
N PRO A 410 17.54 2.81 -4.97
CA PRO A 410 18.69 3.67 -5.12
C PRO A 410 20.01 2.90 -5.24
N ARG A 411 20.99 3.53 -5.88
CA ARG A 411 22.34 2.98 -5.90
C ARG A 411 22.90 2.94 -4.48
N GLY A 412 23.20 1.74 -3.98
CA GLY A 412 23.67 1.53 -2.61
C GLY A 412 22.57 1.15 -1.61
N GLY A 413 21.30 1.10 -2.04
CA GLY A 413 20.16 0.75 -1.20
C GLY A 413 19.44 1.95 -0.59
N PHE A 414 18.31 1.69 0.05
CA PHE A 414 17.52 2.68 0.80
C PHE A 414 18.23 3.09 2.09
N ASP A 415 18.17 4.36 2.48
CA ASP A 415 18.76 4.84 3.74
C ASP A 415 18.02 4.30 4.97
N GLY A 416 16.74 3.97 4.81
CA GLY A 416 15.91 3.32 5.80
C GLY A 416 14.77 2.54 5.16
N SER A 417 14.26 1.55 5.88
CA SER A 417 13.10 0.75 5.47
C SER A 417 12.13 0.65 6.65
N VAL A 418 10.84 0.84 6.39
CA VAL A 418 9.79 0.68 7.39
C VAL A 418 8.69 -0.22 6.88
N ILE A 419 8.27 -1.18 7.70
CA ILE A 419 7.18 -2.09 7.39
C ILE A 419 6.02 -1.75 8.33
N THR A 420 4.82 -1.53 7.81
CA THR A 420 3.67 -1.02 8.59
C THR A 420 2.53 -2.04 8.68
N TYR A 421 2.87 -3.32 8.69
CA TYR A 421 1.98 -4.45 8.97
C TYR A 421 2.73 -5.50 9.81
N ASN A 422 2.00 -6.38 10.49
CA ASN A 422 2.58 -7.46 11.30
C ASN A 422 3.17 -8.54 10.40
N CYS A 423 4.47 -8.79 10.55
CA CYS A 423 5.19 -9.81 9.80
C CYS A 423 5.56 -10.97 10.70
N TRP A 424 5.42 -12.19 10.18
CA TRP A 424 5.98 -13.35 10.85
C TRP A 424 7.49 -13.51 10.60
N ASP A 425 8.00 -13.14 9.42
CA ASP A 425 9.39 -13.35 9.02
C ASP A 425 10.01 -12.05 8.48
N ILE A 426 11.32 -12.06 8.23
CA ILE A 426 12.04 -10.93 7.63
C ILE A 426 12.38 -11.28 6.17
N SER A 427 11.78 -10.56 5.23
CA SER A 427 12.03 -10.80 3.80
C SER A 427 13.49 -10.51 3.40
N PRO A 428 14.13 -11.39 2.60
CA PRO A 428 15.49 -11.14 2.10
C PRO A 428 15.66 -9.79 1.37
N PRO A 429 14.75 -9.38 0.46
CA PRO A 429 14.84 -8.09 -0.22
C PRO A 429 14.87 -6.88 0.72
N TRP A 430 14.20 -6.90 1.88
CA TRP A 430 14.22 -5.78 2.83
C TRP A 430 15.61 -5.55 3.41
N ARG A 431 16.35 -6.64 3.67
CA ARG A 431 17.77 -6.57 4.08
C ARG A 431 18.66 -6.20 2.90
N ASP A 432 18.44 -6.83 1.75
CA ASP A 432 19.37 -6.73 0.62
C ASP A 432 19.28 -5.36 -0.08
N GLN A 433 18.10 -4.72 -0.08
CA GLN A 433 17.85 -3.38 -0.62
C GLN A 433 18.11 -2.24 0.39
N LEU A 434 18.37 -2.53 1.67
CA LEU A 434 18.69 -1.51 2.68
C LEU A 434 20.16 -1.13 2.63
N ALA A 435 20.54 0.13 2.73
CA ALA A 435 21.94 0.56 2.73
C ALA A 435 22.72 0.01 3.95
N GLU A 436 24.04 -0.11 3.82
CA GLU A 436 24.90 -0.48 4.95
C GLU A 436 24.79 0.57 6.07
N GLY A 437 24.59 0.12 7.32
CA GLY A 437 24.30 1.00 8.45
C GLY A 437 22.89 1.61 8.46
N GLY A 438 22.08 1.35 7.44
CA GLY A 438 20.67 1.76 7.36
C GLY A 438 19.81 1.03 8.41
N ARG A 439 18.63 1.61 8.69
CA ARG A 439 17.68 1.09 9.67
C ARG A 439 16.50 0.36 8.99
N LEU A 440 16.17 -0.84 9.47
CA LEU A 440 14.90 -1.50 9.18
C LEU A 440 14.03 -1.45 10.44
N VAL A 441 12.85 -0.85 10.36
CA VAL A 441 11.89 -0.80 11.46
C VAL A 441 10.65 -1.57 11.06
N MET A 442 10.32 -2.63 11.79
CA MET A 442 9.18 -3.48 11.43
C MET A 442 8.49 -4.14 12.63
N PRO A 443 7.17 -4.30 12.61
CA PRO A 443 6.45 -5.20 13.50
C PRO A 443 6.78 -6.66 13.16
N LEU A 444 7.45 -7.35 14.08
CA LEU A 444 7.84 -8.74 13.95
C LEU A 444 7.18 -9.59 15.03
N GLU A 445 6.53 -10.67 14.61
CA GLU A 445 5.89 -11.65 15.47
C GLU A 445 6.89 -12.74 15.89
N MET A 446 7.00 -12.94 17.21
CA MET A 446 7.80 -14.00 17.85
C MET A 446 6.94 -14.66 18.93
N GLY A 447 6.64 -15.94 18.75
CA GLY A 447 5.77 -16.74 19.61
C GLY A 447 4.34 -16.21 19.69
N GLY A 448 3.84 -15.59 18.62
CA GLY A 448 2.52 -14.95 18.61
C GLY A 448 2.48 -13.60 19.32
N TYR A 449 3.64 -13.03 19.68
CA TYR A 449 3.76 -11.70 20.27
C TYR A 449 4.50 -10.76 19.31
N THR A 450 3.86 -9.63 19.00
CA THR A 450 4.41 -8.64 18.08
C THR A 450 5.22 -7.56 18.80
N ARG A 451 6.40 -7.22 18.27
CA ARG A 451 7.14 -6.01 18.62
C ARG A 451 7.52 -5.26 17.36
N ALA A 452 7.41 -3.93 17.37
CA ALA A 452 8.12 -3.11 16.41
C ALA A 452 9.59 -3.11 16.81
N ILE A 453 10.47 -3.63 15.94
CA ILE A 453 11.90 -3.76 16.22
C ILE A 453 12.67 -2.85 15.27
N GLU A 454 13.58 -2.06 15.83
CA GLU A 454 14.60 -1.33 15.07
C GLU A 454 15.81 -2.23 14.83
N PHE A 455 16.18 -2.45 13.57
CA PHE A 455 17.38 -3.18 13.18
C PHE A 455 18.40 -2.26 12.49
N GLU A 456 19.69 -2.46 12.76
CA GLU A 456 20.80 -1.94 11.96
C GLU A 456 21.31 -2.99 10.99
N ARG A 457 21.50 -2.63 9.72
CA ARG A 457 22.24 -3.49 8.79
C ARG A 457 23.74 -3.42 9.04
N ARG A 458 24.36 -4.59 9.25
CA ARG A 458 25.82 -4.79 9.26
C ARG A 458 26.18 -5.96 8.35
N GLY A 459 26.55 -5.65 7.11
CA GLY A 459 26.75 -6.65 6.07
C GLY A 459 25.47 -7.46 5.80
N LYS A 460 25.47 -8.75 6.15
CA LYS A 460 24.31 -9.66 5.99
C LYS A 460 23.51 -9.85 7.29
N VAL A 461 23.93 -9.24 8.39
CA VAL A 461 23.31 -9.44 9.71
C VAL A 461 22.52 -8.18 10.08
N LEU A 462 21.32 -8.37 10.60
CA LEU A 462 20.52 -7.30 11.19
C LEU A 462 20.65 -7.35 12.70
N HIS A 463 21.01 -6.23 13.33
CA HIS A 463 21.18 -6.13 14.77
C HIS A 463 20.07 -5.29 15.38
N ALA A 464 19.28 -5.88 16.29
CA ALA A 464 18.24 -5.15 16.98
C ALA A 464 18.82 -4.04 17.88
N ARG A 465 18.11 -2.93 17.98
CA ARG A 465 18.45 -1.76 18.79
C ARG A 465 17.41 -1.41 19.83
N ARG A 466 16.14 -1.62 19.49
CA ARG A 466 15.01 -1.19 20.30
C ARG A 466 13.80 -2.06 19.99
N PHE A 467 13.00 -2.33 21.02
CA PHE A 467 11.72 -3.02 20.91
C PHE A 467 10.62 -2.09 21.41
N THR A 468 9.55 -1.97 20.62
CA THR A 468 8.34 -1.21 20.98
C THR A 468 7.15 -2.16 20.94
N TYR A 469 6.33 -2.16 21.99
CA TYR A 469 5.07 -2.91 21.98
C TYR A 469 4.09 -2.28 20.99
N CYS A 470 3.51 -3.10 20.11
CA CYS A 470 2.56 -2.62 19.12
C CYS A 470 1.61 -3.71 18.65
N SER A 471 0.56 -3.30 17.95
CA SER A 471 -0.32 -4.17 17.18
C SER A 471 -0.52 -3.56 15.80
N PHE A 472 -0.59 -4.43 14.78
CA PHE A 472 -0.77 -4.05 13.38
C PHE A 472 -1.71 -5.04 12.68
N VAL A 473 -2.28 -4.62 11.56
CA VAL A 473 -2.96 -5.54 10.63
C VAL A 473 -1.95 -6.59 10.13
N ARG A 474 -2.42 -7.81 9.82
CA ARG A 474 -1.52 -8.87 9.33
C ARG A 474 -1.06 -8.62 7.90
N ASP A 475 0.11 -9.18 7.60
CA ASP A 475 0.60 -9.33 6.25
C ASP A 475 -0.38 -10.07 5.32
N GLN A 476 -0.22 -9.80 4.02
CA GLN A 476 -0.93 -10.42 2.91
C GLN A 476 0.10 -10.82 1.84
N GLY A 477 -0.31 -11.61 0.84
CA GLY A 477 0.58 -12.01 -0.25
C GLY A 477 1.49 -13.19 0.10
N GLN A 478 2.71 -13.21 -0.43
CA GLN A 478 3.58 -14.39 -0.41
C GLN A 478 4.09 -14.79 0.98
N GLN A 479 4.13 -13.85 1.93
CA GLN A 479 4.52 -14.13 3.32
C GLN A 479 3.35 -14.47 4.23
N ALA A 480 2.12 -14.21 3.78
CA ALA A 480 0.94 -14.51 4.57
C ALA A 480 0.85 -16.01 4.80
N ARG A 481 0.67 -16.39 6.07
CA ARG A 481 0.60 -17.79 6.47
C ARG A 481 -0.48 -17.99 7.52
N PRO A 482 -1.20 -19.12 7.46
CA PRO A 482 -2.05 -19.52 8.57
C PRO A 482 -1.18 -19.90 9.77
N VAL A 483 -1.64 -19.53 10.96
CA VAL A 483 -1.09 -20.10 12.20
C VAL A 483 -1.70 -21.49 12.38
N PRO A 484 -0.90 -22.56 12.55
CA PRO A 484 -1.43 -23.86 12.93
C PRO A 484 -2.18 -23.77 14.27
N VAL A 485 -3.44 -24.19 14.25
CA VAL A 485 -4.32 -24.21 15.42
C VAL A 485 -4.84 -25.62 15.65
N VAL A 486 -4.70 -26.14 16.86
CA VAL A 486 -5.26 -27.43 17.27
C VAL A 486 -6.37 -27.19 18.29
N PRO A 487 -7.64 -27.46 17.94
CA PRO A 487 -8.74 -27.36 18.89
C PRO A 487 -8.64 -28.47 19.95
N LEU A 488 -9.07 -28.17 21.16
CA LEU A 488 -9.21 -29.13 22.27
C LEU A 488 -10.58 -28.92 22.92
N LEU A 489 -11.11 -29.98 23.54
CA LEU A 489 -12.39 -29.94 24.27
C LEU A 489 -13.53 -29.39 23.39
N ASP A 490 -13.75 -30.02 22.23
CA ASP A 490 -14.78 -29.63 21.25
C ASP A 490 -14.68 -28.16 20.79
N GLY A 491 -13.46 -27.62 20.75
CA GLY A 491 -13.17 -26.25 20.33
C GLY A 491 -13.40 -25.20 21.43
N ALA A 492 -13.61 -25.60 22.68
CA ALA A 492 -13.62 -24.68 23.81
C ALA A 492 -12.23 -24.06 24.06
N LEU A 493 -11.18 -24.82 23.75
CA LEU A 493 -9.77 -24.42 23.83
C LEU A 493 -9.09 -24.55 22.46
N ALA A 494 -8.03 -23.79 22.25
CA ALA A 494 -7.19 -23.90 21.06
C ALA A 494 -5.71 -23.71 21.40
N LEU A 495 -4.86 -24.64 20.96
CA LEU A 495 -3.42 -24.47 20.96
C LEU A 495 -2.98 -23.81 19.66
N ARG A 496 -2.17 -22.76 19.76
CA ARG A 496 -1.62 -22.02 18.62
C ARG A 496 -0.12 -22.19 18.55
N PHE A 497 0.38 -22.57 17.39
CA PHE A 497 1.80 -22.80 17.13
C PHE A 497 2.36 -21.70 16.22
N ASP A 498 2.60 -20.52 16.79
CA ASP A 498 2.94 -19.32 16.03
C ASP A 498 4.37 -19.32 15.43
N ASP A 499 5.21 -20.32 15.60
CA ASP A 499 6.58 -20.33 15.04
C ASP A 499 7.05 -21.75 14.66
N GLY A 500 6.13 -22.69 14.42
CA GLY A 500 6.47 -24.07 14.08
C GLY A 500 5.25 -24.89 13.66
N PRO A 501 5.45 -26.14 13.24
CA PRO A 501 4.34 -27.04 12.95
C PRO A 501 3.53 -27.33 14.21
N ALA A 502 2.27 -27.72 14.01
CA ALA A 502 1.49 -28.27 15.11
C ALA A 502 2.13 -29.57 15.60
N VAL A 503 2.26 -29.70 16.92
CA VAL A 503 2.75 -30.92 17.57
C VAL A 503 1.56 -31.82 17.92
N GLY A 504 1.77 -33.14 17.96
CA GLY A 504 0.72 -34.10 18.31
C GLY A 504 0.15 -33.86 19.71
N THR A 505 -1.18 -33.81 19.82
CA THR A 505 -1.91 -33.53 21.07
C THR A 505 -2.54 -34.78 21.69
N HIS A 506 -2.04 -35.97 21.33
CA HIS A 506 -2.57 -37.23 21.85
C HIS A 506 -2.49 -37.29 23.38
N GLY A 507 -3.57 -37.74 24.03
CA GLY A 507 -3.68 -37.80 25.49
C GLY A 507 -3.91 -36.46 26.19
N LEU A 508 -3.79 -35.32 25.51
CA LEU A 508 -3.87 -34.01 26.15
C LEU A 508 -5.29 -33.68 26.67
N GLU A 509 -6.33 -34.09 25.96
CA GLU A 509 -7.70 -33.90 26.47
C GLU A 509 -8.00 -34.75 27.69
N GLU A 510 -7.41 -35.94 27.79
CA GLU A 510 -7.52 -36.77 28.99
C GLU A 510 -6.79 -36.12 30.16
N ALA A 511 -5.58 -35.60 29.92
CA ALA A 511 -4.82 -34.84 30.90
C ALA A 511 -5.59 -33.61 31.42
N LEU A 512 -6.24 -32.85 30.54
CA LEU A 512 -7.06 -31.68 30.89
C LEU A 512 -8.29 -32.03 31.73
N ARG A 513 -8.81 -33.26 31.64
CA ARG A 513 -9.89 -33.76 32.51
C ARG A 513 -9.37 -34.26 33.87
N GLY A 514 -8.05 -34.44 33.98
CA GLY A 514 -7.37 -34.86 35.20
C GLY A 514 -7.22 -33.75 36.24
N ARG A 515 -6.44 -34.06 37.28
CA ARG A 515 -6.16 -33.10 38.36
C ARG A 515 -5.23 -32.00 37.86
N ARG A 516 -5.65 -30.74 38.02
CA ARG A 516 -4.79 -29.56 37.82
C ARG A 516 -3.71 -29.50 38.89
N HIS A 517 -2.45 -29.37 38.46
CA HIS A 517 -1.33 -29.01 39.31
C HIS A 517 -1.16 -27.49 39.28
N GLU A 518 -0.98 -26.87 40.44
CA GLU A 518 -0.91 -25.41 40.59
C GLU A 518 0.34 -25.04 41.38
N VAL A 519 1.20 -24.21 40.80
CA VAL A 519 2.42 -23.74 41.44
C VAL A 519 2.44 -22.23 41.46
N ALA A 520 2.39 -21.66 42.66
CA ALA A 520 2.58 -20.24 42.89
C ALA A 520 4.05 -19.87 42.64
N THR A 521 4.31 -18.82 41.87
CA THR A 521 5.69 -18.39 41.60
C THR A 521 6.29 -17.56 42.74
N GLY A 522 5.47 -16.99 43.62
CA GLY A 522 5.90 -15.98 44.60
C GLY A 522 6.21 -14.61 43.99
N VAL A 523 6.06 -14.44 42.67
CA VAL A 523 6.32 -13.18 41.96
C VAL A 523 5.03 -12.41 41.80
N THR A 524 4.94 -11.26 42.46
CA THR A 524 3.74 -10.41 42.46
C THR A 524 3.90 -9.16 41.59
N MET A 525 2.77 -8.61 41.15
CA MET A 525 2.64 -7.45 40.27
C MET A 525 1.49 -6.56 40.76
N ARG A 526 1.69 -5.24 40.78
CA ARG A 526 0.64 -4.27 41.07
C ARG A 526 0.01 -3.77 39.76
N ALA A 527 -1.28 -3.40 39.79
CA ALA A 527 -2.03 -3.07 38.55
C ALA A 527 -1.49 -1.83 37.84
N ALA A 528 -0.92 -0.91 38.60
CA ALA A 528 -0.30 0.27 38.06
C ALA A 528 1.04 -0.14 37.44
N ASN A 529 1.15 0.00 36.11
CA ASN A 529 2.39 -0.07 35.36
C ASN A 529 3.10 -1.44 35.38
N SER A 530 2.40 -2.52 35.10
CA SER A 530 3.00 -3.86 34.97
C SER A 530 3.00 -4.35 33.52
N TYR A 531 4.13 -4.22 32.81
CA TYR A 531 4.38 -4.75 31.47
C TYR A 531 5.10 -6.11 31.58
N PHE A 532 4.46 -7.17 31.08
CA PHE A 532 4.99 -8.54 31.09
C PHE A 532 5.34 -9.04 29.68
N GLY A 533 5.44 -8.12 28.72
CA GLY A 533 5.78 -8.46 27.35
C GLY A 533 7.18 -9.07 27.20
N SER A 534 8.12 -8.73 28.09
CA SER A 534 9.45 -9.34 28.10
C SER A 534 9.43 -10.79 28.62
N LEU A 535 8.57 -11.12 29.59
CA LEU A 535 8.35 -12.50 30.05
C LEU A 535 7.77 -13.37 28.93
N GLN A 536 6.79 -12.84 28.19
CA GLN A 536 6.20 -13.50 27.03
C GLN A 536 7.25 -13.85 25.97
N LEU A 537 8.11 -12.89 25.62
CA LEU A 537 9.18 -13.11 24.65
C LEU A 537 10.26 -14.06 25.18
N LEU A 538 10.63 -13.95 26.46
CA LEU A 538 11.57 -14.89 27.09
C LEU A 538 11.03 -16.32 26.99
N ALA A 539 9.78 -16.55 27.38
CA ALA A 539 9.15 -17.86 27.27
C ALA A 539 9.10 -18.36 25.82
N ALA A 540 8.67 -17.51 24.89
CA ALA A 540 8.56 -17.84 23.46
C ALA A 540 9.90 -18.22 22.81
N THR A 541 11.00 -17.64 23.27
CA THR A 541 12.32 -17.78 22.66
C THR A 541 13.24 -18.77 23.38
N THR A 542 12.93 -19.15 24.63
CA THR A 542 13.82 -20.02 25.44
C THR A 542 13.21 -21.38 25.79
N LEU A 543 11.88 -21.53 25.69
CA LEU A 543 11.21 -22.77 26.07
C LEU A 543 10.92 -23.67 24.86
N SER A 544 11.46 -24.89 24.90
CA SER A 544 11.04 -25.95 23.98
C SER A 544 9.58 -26.36 24.24
N GLY A 545 8.84 -26.62 23.16
CA GLY A 545 7.42 -26.94 23.19
C GLY A 545 6.49 -25.72 23.36
N PHE A 546 7.02 -24.50 23.22
CA PHE A 546 6.23 -23.28 23.38
C PHE A 546 5.05 -23.20 22.40
N CYS A 547 3.87 -22.85 22.92
CA CYS A 547 2.66 -22.54 22.17
C CYS A 547 1.81 -21.52 22.95
N ARG A 548 0.71 -21.06 22.35
CA ARG A 548 -0.28 -20.24 23.06
C ARG A 548 -1.56 -21.03 23.27
N LEU A 549 -2.05 -21.06 24.50
CA LEU A 549 -3.34 -21.65 24.86
C LEU A 549 -4.41 -20.56 24.84
N ALA A 550 -5.35 -20.62 23.90
CA ALA A 550 -6.45 -19.67 23.76
C ALA A 550 -7.78 -20.29 24.22
N VAL A 551 -8.63 -19.47 24.85
CA VAL A 551 -9.98 -19.86 25.31
C VAL A 551 -11.04 -19.21 24.43
N HIS A 552 -11.93 -20.02 23.85
CA HIS A 552 -13.00 -19.56 22.96
C HIS A 552 -14.40 -19.65 23.57
N GLN A 553 -14.58 -20.46 24.62
CA GLN A 553 -15.86 -20.65 25.30
C GLN A 553 -15.74 -20.42 26.81
N GLU A 554 -16.75 -19.80 27.41
CA GLU A 554 -16.81 -19.57 28.87
C GLU A 554 -16.74 -20.88 29.68
N SER A 555 -17.23 -21.98 29.12
CA SER A 555 -17.16 -23.32 29.72
C SER A 555 -15.73 -23.77 30.00
N ALA A 556 -14.75 -23.31 29.22
CA ALA A 556 -13.34 -23.64 29.38
C ALA A 556 -12.62 -22.78 30.43
N GLU A 557 -13.21 -21.67 30.89
CA GLU A 557 -12.67 -20.86 31.99
C GLU A 557 -12.64 -21.67 33.29
N ALA A 558 -13.63 -22.53 33.52
CA ALA A 558 -13.69 -23.38 34.70
C ALA A 558 -12.53 -24.40 34.74
N VAL A 559 -12.01 -24.80 33.58
CA VAL A 559 -10.90 -25.74 33.45
C VAL A 559 -9.56 -25.01 33.58
N THR A 560 -9.40 -23.90 32.84
CA THR A 560 -8.10 -23.24 32.66
C THR A 560 -7.87 -22.02 33.55
N GLY A 561 -8.94 -21.39 34.05
CA GLY A 561 -8.88 -20.08 34.71
C GLY A 561 -8.60 -18.91 33.77
N ILE A 562 -8.32 -19.15 32.48
CA ILE A 562 -8.08 -18.11 31.47
C ILE A 562 -9.44 -17.61 30.99
N ALA A 563 -9.66 -16.30 31.03
CA ALA A 563 -10.90 -15.69 30.56
C ALA A 563 -11.12 -15.91 29.06
N LYS A 564 -12.39 -15.95 28.63
CA LYS A 564 -12.79 -16.05 27.23
C LYS A 564 -12.14 -14.93 26.40
N ASP A 565 -11.75 -15.29 25.17
CA ASP A 565 -11.06 -14.44 24.20
C ASP A 565 -9.68 -13.93 24.69
N ARG A 566 -9.08 -14.64 25.67
CA ARG A 566 -7.68 -14.46 26.08
C ARG A 566 -6.84 -15.68 25.75
N ASP A 567 -5.53 -15.47 25.74
CA ASP A 567 -4.53 -16.53 25.61
C ASP A 567 -3.48 -16.46 26.72
N ALA A 568 -2.77 -17.57 26.90
CA ALA A 568 -1.68 -17.72 27.83
C ALA A 568 -0.44 -18.33 27.14
N PRO A 569 0.78 -17.91 27.52
CA PRO A 569 2.00 -18.64 27.16
C PRO A 569 1.96 -20.04 27.77
N ALA A 570 2.22 -21.05 26.95
CA ALA A 570 2.13 -22.45 27.32
C ALA A 570 3.30 -23.26 26.78
N ILE A 571 3.58 -24.41 27.41
CA ILE A 571 4.53 -25.41 26.94
C ILE A 571 3.89 -26.79 26.96
N LEU A 572 4.23 -27.59 25.95
CA LEU A 572 3.77 -28.96 25.80
C LEU A 572 4.86 -29.95 26.20
N GLY A 573 4.43 -31.06 26.80
CA GLY A 573 5.17 -32.31 26.91
C GLY A 573 4.36 -33.45 26.28
N GLU A 574 4.77 -34.69 26.52
CA GLU A 574 3.99 -35.85 26.06
C GLU A 574 2.71 -35.96 26.88
N ALA A 575 1.56 -35.87 26.20
CA ALA A 575 0.22 -35.86 26.82
C ALA A 575 0.09 -34.90 28.02
N SER A 576 0.89 -33.83 28.06
CA SER A 576 1.02 -32.94 29.21
C SER A 576 1.12 -31.49 28.74
N LEU A 577 0.65 -30.56 29.57
CA LEU A 577 0.60 -29.14 29.25
C LEU A 577 0.82 -28.33 30.51
N ALA A 578 1.61 -27.26 30.43
CA ALA A 578 1.66 -26.23 31.45
C ALA A 578 1.50 -24.84 30.82
N TYR A 579 0.90 -23.89 31.53
CA TYR A 579 0.75 -22.51 31.08
C TYR A 579 0.83 -21.51 32.24
N LEU A 580 1.16 -20.27 31.90
CA LEU A 580 1.25 -19.16 32.83
C LEU A 580 -0.09 -18.42 32.93
N ILE A 581 -0.50 -18.15 34.16
CA ILE A 581 -1.68 -17.33 34.47
C ILE A 581 -1.35 -16.40 35.62
N HIS A 582 -1.98 -15.23 35.67
CA HIS A 582 -1.93 -14.36 36.83
C HIS A 582 -3.23 -14.48 37.64
N VAL A 583 -3.11 -14.67 38.95
CA VAL A 583 -4.26 -14.76 39.87
C VAL A 583 -4.26 -13.53 40.75
N GLN A 584 -5.42 -12.89 40.92
CA GLN A 584 -5.53 -11.72 41.79
C GLN A 584 -5.39 -12.16 43.25
N THR A 585 -4.33 -11.74 43.93
CA THR A 585 -4.03 -12.08 45.33
C THR A 585 -4.57 -11.04 46.30
N LYS A 586 -4.76 -9.79 45.84
CA LYS A 586 -5.35 -8.71 46.63
C LYS A 586 -6.37 -7.93 45.81
N ASP A 587 -7.59 -7.83 46.34
CA ASP A 587 -8.64 -6.98 45.78
C ASP A 587 -8.78 -5.67 46.57
N SER A 588 -9.01 -4.58 45.84
CA SER A 588 -9.14 -3.22 46.37
C SER A 588 -9.95 -2.36 45.41
N ASP A 589 -10.72 -1.41 45.94
CA ASP A 589 -11.47 -0.44 45.14
C ASP A 589 -10.54 0.47 44.32
N ARG A 590 -9.31 0.67 44.80
CA ARG A 590 -8.28 1.43 44.07
C ARG A 590 -7.45 0.50 43.22
N ARG A 591 -7.39 0.80 41.91
CA ARG A 591 -6.65 0.00 40.92
C ARG A 591 -5.18 -0.18 41.30
N GLU A 592 -4.52 0.85 41.83
CA GLU A 592 -3.11 0.83 42.26
C GLU A 592 -2.81 -0.14 43.41
N ASP A 593 -3.82 -0.47 44.22
CA ASP A 593 -3.69 -1.35 45.39
C ASP A 593 -4.02 -2.81 45.10
N LYS A 594 -4.50 -3.11 43.88
CA LYS A 594 -4.73 -4.47 43.42
C LYS A 594 -3.40 -5.16 43.12
N GLU A 595 -3.31 -6.43 43.50
CA GLU A 595 -2.11 -7.24 43.33
C GLU A 595 -2.46 -8.57 42.66
N TRP A 596 -1.59 -9.01 41.77
CA TRP A 596 -1.65 -10.30 41.09
C TRP A 596 -0.35 -11.04 41.32
N GLU A 597 -0.43 -12.36 41.38
CA GLU A 597 0.72 -13.26 41.41
C GLU A 597 0.70 -14.16 40.18
N TRP A 598 1.89 -14.45 39.63
CA TRP A 598 2.01 -15.46 38.57
C TRP A 598 1.91 -16.86 39.14
N PHE A 599 1.13 -17.70 38.46
CA PHE A 599 0.99 -19.13 38.70
C PHE A 599 1.35 -19.90 37.44
N ALA A 600 1.92 -21.09 37.62
CA ALA A 600 2.01 -22.10 36.58
C ALA A 600 0.95 -23.17 36.86
N TYR A 601 0.01 -23.32 35.94
CA TYR A 601 -0.98 -24.39 35.97
C TYR A 601 -0.56 -25.48 35.00
N ALA A 602 -0.69 -26.74 35.40
CA ALA A 602 -0.27 -27.86 34.57
C ALA A 602 -1.15 -29.11 34.72
N PHE A 603 -1.10 -29.95 33.69
CA PHE A 603 -1.88 -31.17 33.52
C PHE A 603 -1.01 -32.28 32.91
N GLY A 604 -1.38 -33.53 33.15
CA GLY A 604 -0.67 -34.71 32.66
C GLY A 604 0.48 -35.15 33.58
N GLU A 605 1.10 -36.29 33.28
CA GLU A 605 2.15 -36.89 34.12
C GLU A 605 3.41 -36.03 34.18
N GLN A 606 3.77 -35.36 33.08
CA GLN A 606 4.90 -34.41 33.04
C GLN A 606 4.49 -33.01 33.54
N GLY A 607 3.23 -32.79 33.91
CA GLY A 607 2.70 -31.50 34.33
C GLY A 607 3.52 -30.80 35.42
N PRO A 608 3.87 -31.46 36.54
CA PRO A 608 4.70 -30.86 37.59
C PRO A 608 6.07 -30.37 37.08
N GLU A 609 6.77 -31.15 36.26
CA GLU A 609 8.06 -30.75 35.69
C GLU A 609 7.92 -29.55 34.74
N LEU A 610 6.89 -29.56 33.89
CA LEU A 610 6.59 -28.43 32.99
C LEU A 610 6.23 -27.16 33.78
N ALA A 611 5.48 -27.29 34.88
CA ALA A 611 5.18 -26.16 35.76
C ALA A 611 6.45 -25.57 36.38
N GLU A 612 7.36 -26.41 36.88
CA GLU A 612 8.66 -25.97 37.42
C GLU A 612 9.51 -25.23 36.38
N ARG A 613 9.50 -25.68 35.11
CA ARG A 613 10.17 -24.96 34.02
C ARG A 613 9.60 -23.56 33.78
N LEU A 614 8.27 -23.41 33.82
CA LEU A 614 7.62 -22.11 33.71
C LEU A 614 7.92 -21.21 34.91
N VAL A 615 7.88 -21.76 36.13
CA VAL A 615 8.23 -21.03 37.37
C VAL A 615 9.68 -20.55 37.32
N ALA A 616 10.61 -21.41 36.90
CA ALA A 616 12.02 -21.04 36.72
C ALA A 616 12.20 -19.93 35.69
N THR A 617 11.39 -19.92 34.61
CA THR A 617 11.38 -18.85 33.61
C THR A 617 10.88 -17.53 34.19
N VAL A 618 9.80 -17.55 34.98
CA VAL A 618 9.30 -16.36 35.69
C VAL A 618 10.34 -15.83 36.67
N HIS A 619 11.02 -16.71 37.42
CA HIS A 619 12.08 -16.31 38.35
C HIS A 619 13.31 -15.73 37.64
N ALA A 620 13.70 -16.29 36.49
CA ALA A 620 14.79 -15.76 35.69
C ALA A 620 14.44 -14.36 35.15
N TRP A 621 13.22 -14.20 34.65
CA TRP A 621 12.69 -12.90 34.22
C TRP A 621 12.68 -11.87 35.36
N ASP A 622 12.11 -12.22 36.52
CA ASP A 622 12.01 -11.32 37.67
C ASP A 622 13.39 -10.88 38.20
N ARG A 623 14.38 -11.78 38.20
CA ARG A 623 15.75 -11.48 38.66
C ARG A 623 16.58 -10.64 37.69
N HIS A 624 16.44 -10.87 36.38
CA HIS A 624 17.44 -10.41 35.41
C HIS A 624 16.90 -9.46 34.34
N ILE A 625 15.59 -9.42 34.13
CA ILE A 625 14.96 -8.72 32.99
C ILE A 625 13.93 -7.70 33.44
N ARG A 626 13.10 -8.05 34.43
CA ARG A 626 12.06 -7.17 34.98
C ARG A 626 12.70 -5.95 35.64
N ALA A 627 12.12 -4.79 35.38
CA ALA A 627 12.38 -3.55 36.10
C ALA A 627 11.10 -3.06 36.81
N GLU A 628 11.24 -2.19 37.80
CA GLU A 628 10.10 -1.57 38.50
C GLU A 628 9.33 -0.59 37.58
N ALA A 629 10.04 0.09 36.68
CA ALA A 629 9.47 0.94 35.65
C ALA A 629 9.35 0.19 34.31
N ASN A 630 8.21 0.33 33.65
CA ASN A 630 7.88 -0.41 32.42
C ASN A 630 8.79 -0.10 31.23
N ASP A 631 9.42 1.06 31.22
CA ASP A 631 10.34 1.55 30.18
C ASP A 631 11.82 1.24 30.48
N GLU A 632 12.12 0.66 31.65
CA GLU A 632 13.50 0.36 32.09
C GLU A 632 13.86 -1.14 32.04
N HIS A 633 12.98 -1.99 31.50
CA HIS A 633 13.28 -3.42 31.34
C HIS A 633 14.41 -3.65 30.33
N VAL A 634 15.16 -4.75 30.53
CA VAL A 634 16.29 -5.08 29.65
C VAL A 634 15.81 -5.95 28.49
N ASP A 635 15.80 -5.38 27.29
CA ASP A 635 15.54 -6.11 26.05
C ASP A 635 16.65 -7.13 25.74
N PRO A 636 16.35 -8.22 25.01
CA PRO A 636 17.37 -9.17 24.57
C PRO A 636 18.29 -8.54 23.53
N VAL A 637 19.56 -8.96 23.53
CA VAL A 637 20.40 -8.69 22.36
C VAL A 637 19.99 -9.65 21.26
N LEU A 638 19.39 -9.12 20.20
CA LEU A 638 18.92 -9.88 19.04
C LEU A 638 19.79 -9.57 17.80
N SER A 639 20.26 -10.64 17.15
CA SER A 639 20.88 -10.60 15.83
C SER A 639 20.19 -11.57 14.87
N VAL A 640 19.95 -11.15 13.64
CA VAL A 640 19.23 -11.92 12.63
C VAL A 640 20.15 -12.21 11.45
N TYR A 641 20.25 -13.48 11.11
CA TYR A 641 21.11 -14.03 10.07
C TYR A 641 20.28 -14.58 8.91
N PRO A 642 20.83 -14.68 7.68
CA PRO A 642 20.18 -15.41 6.60
C PRO A 642 19.89 -16.87 6.98
N ALA A 643 18.77 -17.44 6.53
CA ALA A 643 18.36 -18.82 6.83
C ALA A 643 19.45 -19.88 6.59
N GLY A 644 20.29 -19.70 5.56
CA GLY A 644 21.38 -20.64 5.23
C GLY A 644 22.66 -20.51 6.07
N THR A 645 22.65 -19.74 7.16
CA THR A 645 23.82 -19.60 8.05
C THR A 645 23.96 -20.86 8.89
N SER A 646 25.14 -21.48 8.92
CA SER A 646 25.40 -22.70 9.68
C SER A 646 25.50 -22.45 11.19
N ASP A 647 25.26 -23.48 12.01
CA ASP A 647 25.24 -23.37 13.47
C ASP A 647 26.58 -22.89 14.05
N ASP A 648 27.70 -23.29 13.45
CA ASP A 648 29.06 -22.88 13.84
C ASP A 648 29.36 -21.40 13.54
N ALA A 649 28.58 -20.78 12.65
CA ALA A 649 28.69 -19.37 12.31
C ALA A 649 27.78 -18.47 13.14
N LEU A 650 26.87 -19.05 13.96
CA LEU A 650 26.00 -18.29 14.86
C LEU A 650 26.72 -17.95 16.17
N PRO A 651 26.48 -16.77 16.75
CA PRO A 651 26.95 -16.47 18.10
C PRO A 651 26.19 -17.32 19.12
N ALA A 652 26.74 -17.40 20.34
CA ALA A 652 26.04 -18.01 21.47
C ALA A 652 24.68 -17.32 21.72
N GLY A 653 23.64 -18.10 21.99
CA GLY A 653 22.30 -17.61 22.34
C GLY A 653 21.20 -18.62 22.04
N ASP A 654 19.97 -18.28 22.40
CA ASP A 654 18.78 -19.04 22.06
C ASP A 654 18.40 -18.74 20.59
N VAL A 655 18.30 -19.79 19.77
CA VAL A 655 18.04 -19.66 18.32
C VAL A 655 16.57 -19.92 18.00
N LEU A 656 15.95 -19.01 17.26
CA LEU A 656 14.64 -19.16 16.65
C LEU A 656 14.78 -19.15 15.12
N ASP A 657 14.54 -20.29 14.50
CA ASP A 657 14.58 -20.44 13.05
C ASP A 657 13.24 -20.10 12.42
N LYS A 658 13.29 -19.29 11.36
CA LYS A 658 12.17 -18.96 10.46
C LYS A 658 12.55 -19.34 9.04
N VAL A 659 11.64 -19.15 8.09
CA VAL A 659 11.84 -19.59 6.69
C VAL A 659 13.00 -18.85 6.03
N ASN A 660 13.10 -17.53 6.24
CA ASN A 660 14.07 -16.67 5.55
C ASN A 660 15.22 -16.20 6.45
N CYS A 661 15.11 -16.41 7.77
CA CYS A 661 16.11 -15.97 8.71
C CYS A 661 16.28 -16.89 9.94
N ARG A 662 17.44 -16.75 10.58
CA ARG A 662 17.76 -17.35 11.88
C ARG A 662 17.95 -16.23 12.89
N MET A 663 17.17 -16.21 13.96
CA MET A 663 17.20 -15.18 14.98
C MET A 663 17.93 -15.70 16.21
N VAL A 664 18.96 -14.98 16.68
CA VAL A 664 19.72 -15.36 17.88
C VAL A 664 19.46 -14.35 18.98
N PHE A 665 18.86 -14.82 20.08
CA PHE A 665 18.55 -14.05 21.27
C PHE A 665 19.61 -14.32 22.34
N ARG A 666 20.11 -13.25 22.97
CA ARG A 666 20.89 -13.33 24.20
C ARG A 666 20.17 -12.56 25.29
N TRP A 667 19.63 -13.32 26.24
CA TRP A 667 18.93 -12.78 27.40
C TRP A 667 19.91 -12.56 28.56
N PRO A 668 19.77 -11.47 29.34
CA PRO A 668 20.54 -11.26 30.56
C PRO A 668 20.45 -12.47 31.51
N GLY A 669 21.60 -12.92 32.03
CA GLY A 669 21.67 -14.10 32.90
C GLY A 669 21.65 -15.45 32.17
N ARG A 670 21.65 -15.45 30.82
CA ARG A 670 21.73 -16.65 29.96
C ARG A 670 22.90 -16.54 28.97
N ASP A 671 24.11 -16.43 29.51
CA ASP A 671 25.35 -16.18 28.73
C ASP A 671 26.10 -17.45 28.27
N VAL A 672 25.46 -18.62 28.33
CA VAL A 672 26.07 -19.92 27.98
C VAL A 672 25.45 -20.46 26.69
N VAL A 673 26.29 -21.03 25.80
CA VAL A 673 25.84 -21.77 24.60
C VAL A 673 24.98 -22.95 25.04
N LEU A 674 23.69 -22.95 24.71
CA LEU A 674 22.88 -24.15 24.84
C LEU A 674 23.20 -25.10 23.67
N PRO A 675 23.40 -26.41 23.93
CA PRO A 675 23.63 -27.37 22.88
C PRO A 675 22.33 -27.55 22.07
N GLY A 676 22.31 -26.94 20.88
CA GLY A 676 21.21 -27.02 19.90
C GLY A 676 20.32 -25.76 19.87
N PRO A 677 19.66 -25.46 18.73
CA PRO A 677 18.53 -24.52 18.72
C PRO A 677 17.52 -24.97 19.80
N VAL A 678 16.58 -24.09 20.21
CA VAL A 678 15.45 -24.56 21.04
C VAL A 678 14.72 -25.62 20.22
N GLU A 679 15.05 -26.90 20.43
CA GLU A 679 14.60 -27.99 19.57
C GLU A 679 13.08 -28.01 19.63
N ARG A 680 12.49 -27.71 18.47
CA ARG A 680 11.09 -27.94 18.21
C ARG A 680 11.05 -29.18 17.35
N PRO A 681 10.21 -30.17 17.69
CA PRO A 681 10.15 -31.40 16.92
C PRO A 681 9.85 -31.06 15.46
N VAL A 682 10.88 -31.20 14.62
CA VAL A 682 10.70 -31.26 13.19
C VAL A 682 10.00 -32.60 12.97
N ALA A 683 8.74 -32.56 12.55
CA ALA A 683 8.12 -33.78 12.05
C ALA A 683 9.00 -34.26 10.90
N ASP A 684 9.60 -35.45 11.06
CA ASP A 684 10.40 -36.09 10.02
C ASP A 684 9.64 -35.97 8.70
N ALA A 685 10.28 -35.33 7.73
CA ALA A 685 9.83 -35.38 6.35
C ALA A 685 9.79 -36.86 5.96
N VAL A 686 8.59 -37.43 5.88
CA VAL A 686 8.40 -38.76 5.31
C VAL A 686 8.83 -38.66 3.85
N ALA A 687 10.02 -39.18 3.57
CA ALA A 687 10.53 -39.39 2.23
C ALA A 687 9.62 -40.38 1.48
N GLU A 688 9.39 -40.03 0.21
CA GLU A 688 8.78 -40.74 -0.93
C GLU A 688 8.39 -42.23 -0.78
N GLY A 689 7.20 -42.57 -1.31
CA GLY A 689 6.86 -43.95 -1.67
C GLY A 689 5.46 -44.15 -2.26
N VAL A 690 5.40 -44.15 -3.61
CA VAL A 690 4.32 -44.56 -4.55
C VAL A 690 3.32 -43.51 -4.99
#